data_AF-A0A930P738-F1
#
_entry.id   AF-A0A930P738-F1
#
_cell.length_a   1.000
_cell.length_b   1.000
_cell.length_c   1.000
_cell.angle_alpha   90.00
_cell.angle_beta   90.00
_cell.angle_gamma   90.00
#
_symmetry.space_group_name_H-M   'P 1'
#
loop_
_entity.id
_entity.type
_entity.pdbx_description
1 polymer ?
#
loop_
_entity_poly.entity_id
_entity_poly.type
_entity_poly.pdbx_seq_one_letter_code
_entity_poly.pdbx_strand_id
1 'polypeptide(L)'
;GLNLTKTNEDVLAKWEQNDIFHKSIDEREGCPKFIFFEGPPSANGHPGIHHVLARAIKDTFNRYKTMDGYQVQRKAGWDTHGLPVELGVEKELGITKKDIDNKESEKYISVEDYNQKCRENVMKFTQEWRELTEKMGYFVDLDHPYVTYDNKYIETLWWLLKQLYNKGLLYKGYTIQPYSPSDGTGLSSHELAQPGCYRDVKDTTVTAQFLIKDAKAEWTKHGKPYFIAWTTTPWTLPSNVALCVGPKIDYVVVETYNLYDGAPMTLIMAESRVTAYLDAKQEVKEGELGAFNKEQKLCPWRIIDRVKGTELEGIHYTQLMPWIKPCEIVGEYSPAFVNEYAKQNPNKVFSAEEGSEQFVEMSEEAFRIILGDYVTTEDGTGIVHIAPTFGADDAKVAKDAKIPSLYLINKKGETRPMVDLQGKYYNVDELDNNFKKYCVNLEAYGHHAGDYVKNSYDPKYNPEGVWDKERSEKEDDLNIIICLEMKQNGLAFKIEKHVHNYPHSWRTDKPILYYPLDSWFIRDTVKKEEMVAYNKTIRWQPESTGTGRFGNWLENLNDWNLSRSRFWGTPLPIWRDENKHEKCIGSVEELYAEIEKSVAAGIMKSNPLKDKGFIVGDYSQENYDKIDLHRPYIDYVVLISDE
;
A
#
# COMPACT_ATOMS: atom_id res chain seq x y z
N GLY A 1 -17.00 -43.53 -36.02
CA GLY A 1 -16.12 -43.48 -34.84
C GLY A 1 -16.93 -43.05 -33.63
N LEU A 2 -16.35 -43.10 -32.43
CA LEU A 2 -16.97 -42.57 -31.21
C LEU A 2 -17.17 -41.05 -31.34
N ASN A 3 -18.41 -40.58 -31.31
CA ASN A 3 -18.72 -39.14 -31.26
C ASN A 3 -18.93 -38.73 -29.80
N LEU A 4 -17.84 -38.32 -29.15
CA LEU A 4 -17.84 -37.98 -27.72
C LEU A 4 -18.68 -36.74 -27.42
N THR A 5 -18.72 -35.76 -28.32
CA THR A 5 -19.57 -34.55 -28.18
C THR A 5 -21.04 -34.95 -28.13
N LYS A 6 -21.50 -35.72 -29.12
CA LYS A 6 -22.90 -36.18 -29.17
C LYS A 6 -23.25 -37.07 -27.98
N THR A 7 -22.31 -37.92 -27.56
CA THR A 7 -22.48 -38.76 -26.37
C THR A 7 -22.65 -37.91 -25.11
N ASN A 8 -21.84 -36.86 -24.95
CA ASN A 8 -21.94 -35.94 -23.82
C ASN A 8 -23.30 -35.22 -23.81
N GLU A 9 -23.72 -34.67 -24.96
CA GLU A 9 -25.04 -34.03 -25.10
C GLU A 9 -26.18 -34.99 -24.70
N ASP A 10 -26.16 -36.22 -25.21
CA ASP A 10 -27.21 -37.21 -24.93
C ASP A 10 -27.22 -37.67 -23.47
N VAL A 11 -26.07 -37.71 -22.79
CA VAL A 11 -25.98 -38.05 -21.36
C VAL A 11 -26.41 -36.87 -20.49
N LEU A 12 -25.98 -35.65 -20.81
CA LEU A 12 -26.33 -34.44 -20.08
C LEU A 12 -27.85 -34.22 -20.10
N ALA A 13 -28.47 -34.32 -21.27
CA ALA A 13 -29.92 -34.22 -21.42
C ALA A 13 -30.68 -35.25 -20.55
N LYS A 14 -30.14 -36.47 -20.41
CA LYS A 14 -30.71 -37.48 -19.51
C LYS A 14 -30.52 -37.12 -18.04
N TRP A 15 -29.38 -36.54 -17.65
CA TRP A 15 -29.15 -36.12 -16.28
C TRP A 15 -30.09 -34.97 -15.87
N GLU A 16 -30.28 -34.00 -16.75
CA GLU A 16 -31.21 -32.87 -16.54
C GLU A 16 -32.65 -33.35 -16.45
N GLN A 17 -33.11 -34.15 -17.41
CA GLN A 17 -34.48 -34.68 -17.42
C GLN A 17 -34.83 -35.45 -16.14
N ASN A 18 -33.85 -36.18 -15.58
CA ASN A 18 -34.05 -37.00 -14.39
C ASN A 18 -33.63 -36.30 -13.10
N ASP A 19 -33.21 -35.04 -13.15
CA ASP A 19 -32.73 -34.27 -12.01
C ASP A 19 -31.69 -35.02 -11.16
N ILE A 20 -30.70 -35.61 -11.85
CA ILE A 20 -29.72 -36.51 -11.23
C ILE A 20 -28.86 -35.79 -10.19
N PHE A 21 -28.63 -34.49 -10.36
CA PHE A 21 -27.85 -33.71 -9.41
C PHE A 21 -28.52 -33.66 -8.02
N HIS A 22 -29.75 -33.14 -7.93
CA HIS A 22 -30.46 -33.04 -6.65
C HIS A 22 -30.74 -34.42 -6.05
N LYS A 23 -31.15 -35.40 -6.86
CA LYS A 23 -31.33 -36.78 -6.39
C LYS A 23 -30.06 -37.37 -5.76
N SER A 24 -28.88 -37.07 -6.32
CA SER A 24 -27.62 -37.55 -5.75
C SER A 24 -27.32 -36.99 -4.35
N ILE A 25 -27.96 -35.88 -3.97
CA ILE A 25 -27.89 -35.27 -2.65
C ILE A 25 -29.03 -35.79 -1.75
N ASP A 26 -30.25 -35.79 -2.26
CA ASP A 26 -31.46 -36.14 -1.51
C ASP A 26 -31.51 -37.62 -1.12
N GLU A 27 -31.05 -38.52 -1.99
CA GLU A 27 -30.91 -39.96 -1.68
C GLU A 27 -29.84 -40.25 -0.61
N ARG A 28 -29.11 -39.23 -0.17
CA ARG A 28 -28.11 -39.31 0.90
C ARG A 28 -28.52 -38.49 2.12
N GLU A 29 -29.78 -38.07 2.22
CA GLU A 29 -30.29 -37.40 3.41
C GLU A 29 -30.09 -38.29 4.66
N GLY A 30 -29.51 -37.71 5.71
CA GLY A 30 -29.14 -38.43 6.95
C GLY A 30 -27.81 -39.18 6.90
N CYS A 31 -27.13 -39.27 5.75
CA CYS A 31 -25.78 -39.83 5.67
C CYS A 31 -24.71 -38.85 6.21
N PRO A 32 -23.47 -39.32 6.48
CA PRO A 32 -22.36 -38.45 6.84
C PRO A 32 -22.14 -37.34 5.80
N LYS A 33 -21.90 -36.11 6.26
CA LYS A 33 -21.71 -34.95 5.37
C LYS A 33 -20.24 -34.82 4.95
N PHE A 34 -20.02 -34.51 3.69
CA PHE A 34 -18.74 -33.96 3.22
C PHE A 34 -18.98 -32.51 2.80
N ILE A 35 -18.40 -31.58 3.58
CA ILE A 35 -18.58 -30.14 3.36
C ILE A 35 -17.58 -29.68 2.31
N PHE A 36 -18.11 -29.11 1.23
CA PHE A 36 -17.35 -28.55 0.13
C PHE A 36 -17.62 -27.04 0.04
N PHE A 37 -16.54 -26.26 -0.07
CA PHE A 37 -16.63 -24.83 -0.32
C PHE A 37 -16.10 -24.51 -1.72
N GLU A 38 -16.96 -23.92 -2.54
CA GLU A 38 -16.59 -23.37 -3.85
C GLU A 38 -15.93 -22.02 -3.62
N GLY A 39 -14.66 -21.87 -4.03
CA GLY A 39 -14.04 -20.55 -4.16
C GLY A 39 -14.78 -19.74 -5.25
N PRO A 40 -15.37 -18.58 -4.91
CA PRO A 40 -16.26 -17.87 -5.82
C PRO A 40 -15.46 -17.18 -6.94
N PRO A 41 -15.76 -17.43 -8.23
CA PRO A 41 -15.19 -16.63 -9.31
C PRO A 41 -15.82 -15.23 -9.37
N SER A 42 -15.13 -14.29 -10.00
CA SER A 42 -15.70 -13.01 -10.38
C SER A 42 -16.55 -13.16 -11.65
N ALA A 43 -17.79 -12.68 -11.61
CA ALA A 43 -18.76 -12.83 -12.71
C ALA A 43 -18.65 -11.76 -13.81
N ASN A 44 -17.71 -10.82 -13.68
CA ASN A 44 -17.49 -9.71 -14.62
C ASN A 44 -16.51 -10.05 -15.78
N GLY A 45 -16.06 -11.31 -15.88
CA GLY A 45 -15.18 -11.76 -16.96
C GLY A 45 -15.58 -13.11 -17.55
N HIS A 46 -15.16 -13.36 -18.79
CA HIS A 46 -15.39 -14.63 -19.49
C HIS A 46 -14.69 -15.80 -18.78
N PRO A 47 -15.30 -17.00 -18.73
CA PRO A 47 -14.61 -18.14 -18.17
C PRO A 47 -13.50 -18.67 -19.09
N GLY A 48 -12.29 -18.89 -18.54
CA GLY A 48 -11.17 -19.49 -19.27
C GLY A 48 -10.87 -20.95 -18.92
N ILE A 49 -9.87 -21.54 -19.60
CA ILE A 49 -9.44 -22.94 -19.42
C ILE A 49 -9.02 -23.28 -17.98
N HIS A 50 -8.46 -22.31 -17.25
CA HIS A 50 -8.08 -22.49 -15.86
C HIS A 50 -9.29 -22.75 -14.95
N HIS A 51 -10.47 -22.20 -15.27
CA HIS A 51 -11.72 -22.51 -14.56
C HIS A 51 -12.18 -23.94 -14.82
N VAL A 52 -12.07 -24.42 -16.06
CA VAL A 52 -12.41 -25.80 -16.43
C VAL A 52 -11.54 -26.77 -15.64
N LEU A 53 -10.23 -26.52 -15.57
CA LEU A 53 -9.29 -27.34 -14.80
C LEU A 53 -9.67 -27.39 -13.31
N ALA A 54 -9.89 -26.23 -12.70
CA ALA A 54 -10.24 -26.15 -11.28
C ALA A 54 -11.56 -26.87 -10.98
N ARG A 55 -12.59 -26.68 -11.81
CA ARG A 55 -13.91 -27.29 -11.64
C ARG A 55 -13.90 -28.80 -11.89
N ALA A 56 -13.12 -29.29 -12.85
CA ALA A 56 -12.98 -30.72 -13.09
C ALA A 56 -12.43 -31.46 -11.85
N ILE A 57 -11.45 -30.88 -11.16
CA ILE A 57 -10.90 -31.43 -9.92
C ILE A 57 -11.95 -31.42 -8.81
N LYS A 58 -12.61 -30.26 -8.59
CA LYS A 58 -13.67 -30.11 -7.58
C LYS A 58 -14.81 -31.12 -7.77
N ASP A 59 -15.32 -31.23 -8.99
CA ASP A 59 -16.41 -32.16 -9.34
C ASP A 59 -16.02 -33.62 -9.12
N THR A 60 -14.81 -34.00 -9.54
CA THR A 60 -14.31 -35.38 -9.40
C THR A 60 -14.34 -35.85 -7.94
N PHE A 61 -13.83 -35.04 -7.02
CA PHE A 61 -13.84 -35.40 -5.60
C PHE A 61 -15.23 -35.36 -4.98
N ASN A 62 -16.06 -34.40 -5.37
CA ASN A 62 -17.45 -34.32 -4.89
C ASN A 62 -18.27 -35.55 -5.33
N ARG A 63 -18.14 -35.97 -6.60
CA ARG A 63 -18.75 -37.21 -7.11
C ARG A 63 -18.20 -38.44 -6.41
N TYR A 64 -16.87 -38.55 -6.28
CA TYR A 64 -16.23 -39.64 -5.53
C TYR A 64 -16.80 -39.74 -4.12
N LYS A 65 -16.94 -38.62 -3.40
CA LYS A 65 -17.48 -38.62 -2.04
C LYS A 65 -18.96 -38.98 -1.96
N THR A 66 -19.77 -38.55 -2.92
CA THR A 66 -21.15 -39.03 -3.04
C THR A 66 -21.23 -40.55 -3.27
N MET A 67 -20.34 -41.10 -4.10
CA MET A 67 -20.25 -42.55 -4.35
C MET A 67 -19.69 -43.33 -3.13
N ASP A 68 -18.84 -42.69 -2.33
CA ASP A 68 -18.30 -43.17 -1.03
C ASP A 68 -19.33 -43.08 0.11
N GLY A 69 -20.59 -42.73 -0.20
CA GLY A 69 -21.71 -42.75 0.75
C GLY A 69 -21.95 -41.44 1.50
N TYR A 70 -21.27 -40.34 1.16
CA TYR A 70 -21.46 -39.05 1.82
C TYR A 70 -22.58 -38.23 1.17
N GLN A 71 -23.29 -37.45 1.98
CA GLN A 71 -24.09 -36.35 1.48
C GLN A 71 -23.17 -35.15 1.17
N VAL A 72 -23.19 -34.69 -0.08
CA VAL A 72 -22.32 -33.60 -0.55
C VAL A 72 -23.17 -32.47 -1.10
N GLN A 73 -23.43 -31.45 -0.28
CA GLN A 73 -24.09 -30.22 -0.72
C GLN A 73 -23.10 -29.35 -1.49
N ARG A 74 -23.50 -28.85 -2.67
CA ARG A 74 -22.62 -28.15 -3.61
C ARG A 74 -23.30 -26.87 -4.04
N LYS A 75 -22.82 -25.75 -3.53
CA LYS A 75 -23.39 -24.42 -3.77
C LYS A 75 -22.36 -23.55 -4.47
N ALA A 76 -22.73 -22.92 -5.58
CA ALA A 76 -21.88 -21.94 -6.23
C ALA A 76 -21.88 -20.62 -5.45
N GLY A 77 -20.97 -19.73 -5.82
CA GLY A 77 -21.03 -18.34 -5.39
C GLY A 77 -20.30 -17.41 -6.33
N TRP A 78 -20.54 -16.12 -6.15
CA TRP A 78 -20.02 -15.07 -6.99
C TRP A 78 -19.32 -14.02 -6.14
N ASP A 79 -18.05 -13.75 -6.48
CA ASP A 79 -17.31 -12.62 -5.93
C ASP A 79 -17.61 -11.40 -6.79
N THR A 80 -18.42 -10.51 -6.24
CA THR A 80 -19.01 -9.40 -6.97
C THR A 80 -18.44 -8.06 -6.57
N HIS A 81 -17.50 -7.96 -5.63
CA HIS A 81 -16.96 -6.68 -5.18
C HIS A 81 -15.58 -6.37 -5.74
N GLY A 82 -15.14 -5.13 -5.52
CA GLY A 82 -13.76 -4.75 -5.67
C GLY A 82 -13.41 -4.08 -7.00
N LEU A 83 -12.16 -3.63 -7.05
CA LEU A 83 -11.64 -2.73 -8.07
C LEU A 83 -11.77 -3.22 -9.53
N PRO A 84 -11.64 -4.53 -9.86
CA PRO A 84 -11.82 -4.98 -11.26
C PRO A 84 -13.20 -4.65 -11.84
N VAL A 85 -14.25 -4.69 -11.01
CA VAL A 85 -15.61 -4.31 -11.42
C VAL A 85 -15.68 -2.81 -11.66
N GLU A 86 -15.21 -2.03 -10.68
CA GLU A 86 -15.21 -0.57 -10.74
C GLU A 86 -14.47 -0.03 -11.97
N LEU A 87 -13.26 -0.55 -12.27
CA LEU A 87 -12.50 -0.15 -13.45
C LEU A 87 -13.23 -0.51 -14.76
N GLY A 88 -13.92 -1.64 -14.79
CA GLY A 88 -14.74 -2.04 -15.94
C GLY A 88 -15.87 -1.04 -16.20
N VAL A 89 -16.56 -0.62 -15.14
CA VAL A 89 -17.65 0.38 -15.21
C VAL A 89 -17.12 1.79 -15.50
N GLU A 90 -16.02 2.21 -14.87
CA GLU A 90 -15.36 3.49 -15.14
C GLU A 90 -15.01 3.61 -16.63
N LYS A 91 -14.44 2.54 -17.21
CA LYS A 91 -14.13 2.48 -18.65
C LYS A 91 -15.38 2.51 -19.53
N GLU A 92 -16.43 1.76 -19.18
CA GLU A 92 -17.68 1.71 -19.94
C GLU A 92 -18.38 3.08 -19.99
N LEU A 93 -18.36 3.81 -18.87
CA LEU A 93 -18.96 5.13 -18.75
C LEU A 93 -18.03 6.26 -19.22
N GLY A 94 -16.76 5.97 -19.49
CA GLY A 94 -15.75 6.97 -19.84
C GLY A 94 -15.48 7.98 -18.72
N ILE A 95 -15.62 7.55 -17.46
CA ILE A 95 -15.42 8.36 -16.25
C ILE A 95 -14.16 7.89 -15.51
N THR A 96 -13.77 8.67 -14.51
CA THR A 96 -12.71 8.34 -13.55
C THR A 96 -13.26 8.49 -12.13
N LYS A 97 -12.49 8.00 -11.14
CA LYS A 97 -12.78 8.21 -9.72
C LYS A 97 -13.13 9.67 -9.34
N LYS A 98 -12.58 10.66 -10.05
CA LYS A 98 -12.79 12.10 -9.79
C LYS A 98 -14.17 12.60 -10.20
N ASP A 99 -14.91 11.82 -10.98
CA ASP A 99 -16.24 12.17 -11.49
C ASP A 99 -17.35 11.63 -10.59
N ILE A 100 -17.05 10.63 -9.76
CA ILE A 100 -17.99 9.97 -8.85
C ILE A 100 -18.22 10.87 -7.63
N ASP A 101 -19.49 11.23 -7.40
CA ASP A 101 -19.98 12.12 -6.35
C ASP A 101 -19.39 13.54 -6.35
N ASN A 102 -18.71 13.92 -7.43
CA ASN A 102 -18.16 15.25 -7.61
C ASN A 102 -19.08 16.11 -8.48
N LYS A 103 -19.95 16.90 -7.85
CA LYS A 103 -20.95 17.74 -8.53
C LYS A 103 -20.35 18.80 -9.48
N GLU A 104 -19.05 19.06 -9.36
CA GLU A 104 -18.33 19.99 -10.25
C GLU A 104 -17.81 19.32 -11.53
N SER A 105 -17.82 17.98 -11.61
CA SER A 105 -17.42 17.26 -12.81
C SER A 105 -18.47 17.34 -13.91
N GLU A 106 -18.02 17.60 -15.15
CA GLU A 106 -18.85 17.52 -16.36
C GLU A 106 -19.41 16.10 -16.62
N LYS A 107 -18.81 15.07 -16.01
CA LYS A 107 -19.20 13.67 -16.10
C LYS A 107 -19.77 13.13 -14.78
N TYR A 108 -20.33 14.01 -13.95
CA TYR A 108 -20.87 13.65 -12.63
C TYR A 108 -21.77 12.41 -12.67
N ILE A 109 -21.52 11.51 -11.74
CA ILE A 109 -22.39 10.38 -11.41
C ILE A 109 -22.48 10.27 -9.89
N SER A 110 -23.68 10.02 -9.36
CA SER A 110 -23.83 9.78 -7.92
C SER A 110 -23.23 8.42 -7.52
N VAL A 111 -22.83 8.25 -6.26
CA VAL A 111 -22.39 6.94 -5.75
C VAL A 111 -23.46 5.86 -5.95
N GLU A 112 -24.73 6.23 -5.78
CA GLU A 112 -25.87 5.32 -5.94
C GLU A 112 -26.00 4.82 -7.39
N ASP A 113 -25.97 5.73 -8.36
CA ASP A 113 -26.04 5.38 -9.78
C ASP A 113 -24.80 4.58 -10.22
N TYR A 114 -23.61 4.94 -9.72
CA TYR A 114 -22.37 4.24 -9.99
C TYR A 114 -22.40 2.80 -9.44
N ASN A 115 -22.84 2.62 -8.20
CA ASN A 115 -22.98 1.29 -7.60
C ASN A 115 -24.05 0.47 -8.31
N GLN A 116 -25.15 1.08 -8.74
CA GLN A 116 -26.16 0.40 -9.55
C GLN A 116 -25.57 -0.11 -10.88
N LYS A 117 -24.71 0.67 -11.54
CA LYS A 117 -23.99 0.21 -12.74
C LYS A 117 -23.02 -0.92 -12.47
N CYS A 118 -22.31 -0.89 -11.34
CA CYS A 118 -21.46 -2.00 -10.91
C CYS A 118 -22.28 -3.28 -10.68
N ARG A 119 -23.45 -3.18 -10.02
CA ARG A 119 -24.38 -4.30 -9.81
C ARG A 119 -24.87 -4.91 -11.12
N GLU A 120 -25.19 -4.09 -12.11
CA GLU A 120 -25.57 -4.54 -13.46
C GLU A 120 -24.40 -5.24 -14.18
N ASN A 121 -23.20 -4.67 -14.07
CA ASN A 121 -22.00 -5.18 -14.76
C ASN A 121 -21.55 -6.55 -14.24
N VAL A 122 -21.60 -6.80 -12.93
CA VAL A 122 -21.11 -8.08 -12.36
C VAL A 122 -21.91 -9.28 -12.80
N MET A 123 -23.18 -9.11 -13.20
CA MET A 123 -23.99 -10.25 -13.65
C MET A 123 -23.87 -10.52 -15.16
N LYS A 124 -23.11 -9.70 -15.89
CA LYS A 124 -23.05 -9.70 -17.37
C LYS A 124 -22.66 -11.03 -18.00
N PHE A 125 -21.71 -11.77 -17.40
CA PHE A 125 -21.22 -13.03 -17.96
C PHE A 125 -21.76 -14.29 -17.27
N THR A 126 -22.69 -14.15 -16.32
CA THR A 126 -23.23 -15.28 -15.55
C THR A 126 -23.85 -16.36 -16.45
N GLN A 127 -24.48 -15.97 -17.56
CA GLN A 127 -25.03 -16.91 -18.54
C GLN A 127 -23.93 -17.74 -19.22
N GLU A 128 -22.84 -17.13 -19.67
CA GLU A 128 -21.71 -17.86 -20.27
C GLU A 128 -21.06 -18.83 -19.27
N TRP A 129 -20.94 -18.39 -18.02
CA TRP A 129 -20.46 -19.24 -16.94
C TRP A 129 -21.40 -20.42 -16.67
N ARG A 130 -22.72 -20.19 -16.65
CA ARG A 130 -23.73 -21.25 -16.50
C ARG A 130 -23.58 -22.26 -17.63
N GLU A 131 -23.57 -21.80 -18.88
CA GLU A 131 -23.40 -22.66 -20.04
C GLU A 131 -22.13 -23.50 -19.97
N LEU A 132 -20.99 -22.92 -19.58
CA LEU A 132 -19.75 -23.68 -19.42
C LEU A 132 -19.90 -24.75 -18.32
N THR A 133 -20.49 -24.38 -17.17
CA THR A 133 -20.70 -25.27 -16.02
C THR A 133 -21.53 -26.49 -16.40
N GLU A 134 -22.64 -26.25 -17.09
CA GLU A 134 -23.58 -27.27 -17.54
C GLU A 134 -22.95 -28.15 -18.62
N LYS A 135 -22.34 -27.54 -19.66
CA LYS A 135 -21.68 -28.27 -20.76
C LYS A 135 -20.56 -29.19 -20.29
N MET A 136 -19.81 -28.79 -19.25
CA MET A 136 -18.76 -29.62 -18.65
C MET A 136 -19.29 -30.67 -17.67
N GLY A 137 -20.60 -30.67 -17.38
CA GLY A 137 -21.23 -31.60 -16.44
C GLY A 137 -20.87 -31.35 -14.98
N TYR A 138 -20.54 -30.10 -14.59
CA TYR A 138 -20.18 -29.79 -13.21
C TYR A 138 -21.44 -29.70 -12.34
N PHE A 139 -21.62 -30.64 -11.40
CA PHE A 139 -22.77 -30.67 -10.50
C PHE A 139 -22.62 -29.68 -9.35
N VAL A 140 -23.26 -28.52 -9.46
CA VAL A 140 -23.28 -27.45 -8.46
C VAL A 140 -24.57 -26.65 -8.59
N ASP A 141 -25.14 -26.19 -7.47
CA ASP A 141 -26.32 -25.33 -7.46
C ASP A 141 -25.96 -23.92 -7.95
N LEU A 142 -26.44 -23.58 -9.15
CA LEU A 142 -26.34 -22.27 -9.78
C LEU A 142 -27.64 -21.45 -9.69
N ASP A 143 -28.71 -22.04 -9.19
CA ASP A 143 -30.02 -21.39 -9.08
C ASP A 143 -30.12 -20.60 -7.77
N HIS A 144 -29.41 -21.04 -6.74
CA HIS A 144 -29.29 -20.35 -5.45
C HIS A 144 -27.82 -20.08 -5.08
N PRO A 145 -27.02 -19.38 -5.89
CA PRO A 145 -25.64 -19.06 -5.53
C PRO A 145 -25.61 -18.11 -4.33
N TYR A 146 -24.53 -18.11 -3.55
CA TYR A 146 -24.28 -16.99 -2.63
C TYR A 146 -23.63 -15.83 -3.41
N VAL A 147 -24.08 -14.60 -3.17
CA VAL A 147 -23.55 -13.41 -3.86
C VAL A 147 -23.03 -12.42 -2.84
N THR A 148 -21.80 -11.95 -3.01
CA THR A 148 -21.15 -11.14 -1.97
C THR A 148 -21.79 -9.76 -1.74
N TYR A 149 -22.50 -9.21 -2.73
CA TYR A 149 -23.22 -7.94 -2.57
C TYR A 149 -24.57 -8.07 -1.86
N ASP A 150 -25.05 -9.30 -1.62
CA ASP A 150 -26.36 -9.48 -0.97
C ASP A 150 -26.32 -8.95 0.46
N ASN A 151 -27.35 -8.21 0.87
CA ASN A 151 -27.40 -7.58 2.19
C ASN A 151 -27.22 -8.59 3.34
N LYS A 152 -27.71 -9.83 3.20
CA LYS A 152 -27.51 -10.90 4.20
C LYS A 152 -26.05 -11.33 4.31
N TYR A 153 -25.34 -11.38 3.18
CA TYR A 153 -23.92 -11.68 3.15
C TYR A 153 -23.13 -10.53 3.79
N ILE A 154 -23.45 -9.28 3.43
CA ILE A 154 -22.87 -8.06 4.03
C ILE A 154 -23.08 -8.02 5.54
N GLU A 155 -24.28 -8.31 6.03
CA GLU A 155 -24.56 -8.34 7.47
C GLU A 155 -23.73 -9.41 8.20
N THR A 156 -23.53 -10.58 7.58
CA THR A 156 -22.64 -11.62 8.13
C THR A 156 -21.18 -11.10 8.25
N LEU A 157 -20.71 -10.34 7.26
CA LEU A 157 -19.40 -9.69 7.32
C LEU A 157 -19.35 -8.62 8.42
N TRP A 158 -20.40 -7.81 8.59
CA TRP A 158 -20.50 -6.85 9.68
C TRP A 158 -20.39 -7.52 11.05
N TRP A 159 -21.09 -8.66 11.23
CA TRP A 159 -20.98 -9.45 12.44
C TRP A 159 -19.53 -9.92 12.69
N LEU A 160 -18.84 -10.46 11.67
CA LEU A 160 -17.43 -10.87 11.78
C LEU A 160 -16.52 -9.71 12.16
N LEU A 161 -16.70 -8.54 11.54
CA LEU A 161 -15.94 -7.32 11.84
C LEU A 161 -16.18 -6.85 13.26
N LYS A 162 -17.43 -6.86 13.74
CA LYS A 162 -17.76 -6.57 15.14
C LYS A 162 -17.09 -7.55 16.11
N GLN A 163 -17.00 -8.84 15.76
CA GLN A 163 -16.27 -9.81 16.60
C GLN A 163 -14.78 -9.48 16.69
N LEU A 164 -14.15 -9.04 15.60
CA LEU A 164 -12.75 -8.62 15.60
C LEU A 164 -12.56 -7.32 16.40
N TYR A 165 -13.46 -6.34 16.20
CA TYR A 165 -13.48 -5.07 16.92
C TYR A 165 -13.59 -5.29 18.44
N ASN A 166 -14.57 -6.07 18.88
CA ASN A 166 -14.78 -6.39 20.30
C ASN A 166 -13.59 -7.11 20.95
N LYS A 167 -12.79 -7.83 20.14
CA LYS A 167 -11.55 -8.50 20.59
C LYS A 167 -10.31 -7.60 20.54
N GLY A 168 -10.45 -6.34 20.13
CA GLY A 168 -9.31 -5.42 19.91
C GLY A 168 -8.39 -5.84 18.76
N LEU A 169 -8.90 -6.67 17.83
CA LEU A 169 -8.16 -7.16 16.66
C LEU A 169 -8.39 -6.30 15.41
N LEU A 170 -9.42 -5.45 15.39
CA LEU A 170 -9.65 -4.46 14.33
C LEU A 170 -9.24 -3.09 14.86
N TYR A 171 -8.29 -2.41 14.22
CA TYR A 171 -7.80 -1.11 14.68
C TYR A 171 -7.51 -0.17 13.50
N LYS A 172 -7.61 1.14 13.75
CA LYS A 172 -7.18 2.17 12.80
C LYS A 172 -5.72 2.53 13.05
N GLY A 173 -4.90 2.55 12.01
CA GLY A 173 -3.49 2.92 12.08
C GLY A 173 -3.10 3.87 10.96
N TYR A 174 -2.19 4.81 11.28
CA TYR A 174 -1.48 5.62 10.29
C TYR A 174 -0.11 4.99 10.05
N THR A 175 0.04 4.31 8.93
CA THR A 175 1.21 3.46 8.65
C THR A 175 1.64 3.61 7.21
N ILE A 176 2.92 3.36 6.94
CA ILE A 176 3.45 3.34 5.58
C ILE A 176 3.08 2.02 4.91
N GLN A 177 2.37 2.12 3.81
CA GLN A 177 1.79 0.99 3.10
C GLN A 177 2.09 1.09 1.60
N PRO A 178 2.09 -0.04 0.88
CA PRO A 178 1.98 -0.03 -0.56
C PRO A 178 0.73 0.74 -1.01
N TYR A 179 0.92 1.74 -1.86
CA TYR A 179 -0.12 2.60 -2.41
C TYR A 179 0.02 2.68 -3.93
N SER A 180 -1.09 2.52 -4.64
CA SER A 180 -1.13 2.76 -6.07
C SER A 180 -1.77 4.13 -6.33
N PRO A 181 -1.01 5.14 -6.80
CA PRO A 181 -1.58 6.43 -7.19
C PRO A 181 -2.64 6.32 -8.29
N SER A 182 -2.50 5.32 -9.17
CA SER A 182 -3.44 5.09 -10.26
C SER A 182 -4.70 4.34 -9.84
N ASP A 183 -4.61 3.48 -8.82
CA ASP A 183 -5.79 2.79 -8.28
C ASP A 183 -6.50 3.65 -7.21
N GLY A 184 -5.78 4.63 -6.64
CA GLY A 184 -6.28 5.53 -5.61
C GLY A 184 -6.57 4.84 -4.29
N THR A 185 -5.81 3.78 -3.95
CA THR A 185 -5.98 2.99 -2.73
C THR A 185 -4.68 2.29 -2.30
N GLY A 186 -4.56 2.00 -1.01
CA GLY A 186 -3.55 1.10 -0.47
C GLY A 186 -3.77 -0.34 -0.93
N LEU A 187 -2.68 -1.10 -1.03
CA LEU A 187 -2.66 -2.53 -1.39
C LEU A 187 -2.10 -3.34 -0.22
N SER A 188 -2.62 -4.56 -0.06
CA SER A 188 -2.11 -5.52 0.91
C SER A 188 -0.84 -6.22 0.43
N SER A 189 -0.07 -6.78 1.37
CA SER A 189 1.08 -7.67 1.07
C SER A 189 0.67 -8.85 0.18
N HIS A 190 -0.55 -9.38 0.37
CA HIS A 190 -1.11 -10.46 -0.44
C HIS A 190 -1.35 -10.04 -1.89
N GLU A 191 -1.85 -8.82 -2.11
CA GLU A 191 -2.03 -8.26 -3.46
C GLU A 191 -0.67 -8.05 -4.15
N LEU A 192 0.36 -7.62 -3.42
CA LEU A 192 1.72 -7.50 -3.96
C LEU A 192 2.41 -8.85 -4.22
N ALA A 193 2.01 -9.90 -3.50
CA ALA A 193 2.57 -11.24 -3.67
C ALA A 193 1.97 -11.99 -4.89
N GLN A 194 1.04 -11.37 -5.62
CA GLN A 194 0.51 -11.97 -6.84
C GLN A 194 1.59 -12.08 -7.93
N PRO A 195 1.56 -13.14 -8.76
CA PRO A 195 2.50 -13.28 -9.86
C PRO A 195 2.45 -12.07 -10.81
N GLY A 196 3.62 -11.49 -11.11
CA GLY A 196 3.74 -10.35 -12.03
C GLY A 196 3.77 -8.97 -11.36
N CYS A 197 3.42 -8.86 -10.07
CA CYS A 197 3.53 -7.59 -9.32
C CYS A 197 4.98 -7.15 -9.16
N TYR A 198 5.85 -8.08 -8.78
CA TYR A 198 7.28 -7.86 -8.63
C TYR A 198 7.98 -8.20 -9.93
N ARG A 199 8.65 -7.22 -10.53
CA ARG A 199 9.38 -7.37 -11.79
C ARG A 199 10.58 -6.46 -11.84
N ASP A 200 11.54 -6.86 -12.65
CA ASP A 200 12.78 -6.11 -12.81
C ASP A 200 12.51 -4.83 -13.60
N VAL A 201 12.97 -3.71 -13.06
CA VAL A 201 12.94 -2.39 -13.67
C VAL A 201 14.33 -1.80 -13.70
N LYS A 202 14.58 -0.92 -14.68
CA LYS A 202 15.85 -0.25 -14.85
C LYS A 202 15.74 1.22 -14.45
N ASP A 203 16.04 1.50 -13.19
CA ASP A 203 15.96 2.86 -12.63
C ASP A 203 17.32 3.58 -12.69
N THR A 204 17.28 4.91 -12.68
CA THR A 204 18.46 5.75 -12.44
C THR A 204 18.68 5.86 -10.93
N THR A 205 19.85 5.44 -10.49
CA THR A 205 20.27 5.54 -9.08
C THR A 205 21.24 6.68 -8.88
N VAL A 206 21.32 7.17 -7.64
CA VAL A 206 22.32 8.16 -7.23
C VAL A 206 22.96 7.75 -5.92
N THR A 207 24.27 8.00 -5.82
CA THR A 207 25.00 8.05 -4.56
C THR A 207 25.17 9.51 -4.17
N ALA A 208 24.37 9.94 -3.20
CA ALA A 208 24.30 11.31 -2.72
C ALA A 208 25.42 11.62 -1.71
N GLN A 209 25.93 12.85 -1.73
CA GLN A 209 27.01 13.34 -0.87
C GLN A 209 26.45 14.26 0.21
N PHE A 210 26.43 13.79 1.46
CA PHE A 210 25.94 14.55 2.61
C PHE A 210 27.12 15.19 3.35
N LEU A 211 27.25 16.51 3.25
CA LEU A 211 28.38 17.26 3.83
C LEU A 211 28.35 17.19 5.35
N ILE A 212 29.41 16.66 5.95
CA ILE A 212 29.52 16.51 7.41
C ILE A 212 29.80 17.88 8.04
N LYS A 213 29.06 18.23 9.10
CA LYS A 213 29.25 19.47 9.86
C LYS A 213 30.29 19.31 10.95
N ASP A 214 30.20 18.22 11.71
CA ASP A 214 31.00 17.98 12.91
C ASP A 214 32.12 16.96 12.65
N ALA A 215 32.84 17.12 11.52
CA ALA A 215 33.86 16.17 11.12
C ALA A 215 35.12 16.27 12.00
N LYS A 216 35.78 15.13 12.25
CA LYS A 216 37.11 15.14 12.87
C LYS A 216 38.11 15.91 11.99
N ALA A 217 39.05 16.62 12.61
CA ALA A 217 40.00 17.49 11.90
C ALA A 217 40.88 16.72 10.88
N GLU A 218 41.16 15.45 11.14
CA GLU A 218 41.84 14.57 10.20
C GLU A 218 41.04 14.31 8.92
N TRP A 219 39.71 14.27 8.98
CA TRP A 219 38.85 13.97 7.84
C TRP A 219 38.74 15.15 6.86
N THR A 220 39.14 16.35 7.28
CA THR A 220 39.04 17.58 6.47
C THR A 220 40.35 17.95 5.75
N LYS A 221 41.42 17.15 5.90
CA LYS A 221 42.76 17.51 5.41
C LYS A 221 42.88 17.50 3.90
N HIS A 222 42.31 16.50 3.23
CA HIS A 222 42.37 16.39 1.77
C HIS A 222 41.28 17.23 1.08
N GLY A 223 40.07 17.24 1.64
CA GLY A 223 38.94 17.95 1.09
C GLY A 223 37.74 17.93 2.02
N LYS A 224 36.58 18.31 1.50
CA LYS A 224 35.35 18.30 2.29
C LYS A 224 34.94 16.86 2.66
N PRO A 225 34.54 16.60 3.91
CA PRO A 225 34.11 15.28 4.36
C PRO A 225 32.61 15.05 4.08
N TYR A 226 32.29 13.87 3.55
CA TYR A 226 30.92 13.50 3.18
C TYR A 226 30.58 12.09 3.64
N PHE A 227 29.39 11.93 4.22
CA PHE A 227 28.73 10.62 4.18
C PHE A 227 28.19 10.40 2.77
N ILE A 228 28.33 9.19 2.24
CA ILE A 228 27.72 8.82 0.96
C ILE A 228 26.63 7.78 1.15
N ALA A 229 25.42 8.07 0.67
CA ALA A 229 24.28 7.18 0.74
C ALA A 229 23.72 6.93 -0.66
N TRP A 230 23.37 5.68 -0.96
CA TRP A 230 22.86 5.26 -2.27
C TRP A 230 21.33 5.10 -2.24
N THR A 231 20.66 5.47 -3.33
CA THR A 231 19.22 5.29 -3.48
C THR A 231 18.80 4.99 -4.93
N THR A 232 17.76 4.17 -5.06
CA THR A 232 17.01 3.92 -6.32
C THR A 232 15.83 4.87 -6.50
N THR A 233 15.50 5.66 -5.49
CA THR A 233 14.38 6.61 -5.49
C THR A 233 14.83 8.04 -5.21
N PRO A 234 15.59 8.70 -6.12
CA PRO A 234 16.03 10.09 -5.96
C PRO A 234 14.93 11.08 -5.54
N TRP A 235 13.68 10.88 -5.99
CA TRP A 235 12.52 11.68 -5.59
C TRP A 235 12.24 11.67 -4.07
N THR A 236 12.79 10.74 -3.30
CA THR A 236 12.64 10.70 -1.83
C THR A 236 13.70 11.51 -1.09
N LEU A 237 14.81 11.88 -1.75
CA LEU A 237 15.92 12.63 -1.13
C LEU A 237 15.52 13.99 -0.54
N PRO A 238 14.60 14.76 -1.14
CA PRO A 238 14.09 15.99 -0.52
C PRO A 238 13.42 15.78 0.85
N SER A 239 12.94 14.56 1.12
CA SER A 239 12.31 14.18 2.39
C SER A 239 13.28 13.53 3.40
N ASN A 240 14.59 13.61 3.14
CA ASN A 240 15.60 13.08 4.04
C ASN A 240 15.66 13.86 5.36
N VAL A 241 15.74 13.13 6.49
CA VAL A 241 15.90 13.72 7.84
C VAL A 241 17.00 13.06 8.68
N ALA A 242 17.52 11.90 8.28
CA ALA A 242 18.65 11.26 8.94
C ALA A 242 19.43 10.36 7.97
N LEU A 243 20.60 9.90 8.39
CA LEU A 243 21.34 8.82 7.75
C LEU A 243 21.45 7.66 8.73
N CYS A 244 21.25 6.43 8.27
CA CYS A 244 21.31 5.24 9.10
C CYS A 244 22.53 4.39 8.77
N VAL A 245 23.20 3.90 9.82
CA VAL A 245 24.35 3.01 9.74
C VAL A 245 24.13 1.75 10.58
N GLY A 246 24.69 0.64 10.14
CA GLY A 246 24.62 -0.61 10.90
C GLY A 246 25.59 -0.58 12.08
N PRO A 247 25.14 -0.80 13.34
CA PRO A 247 26.00 -0.66 14.51
C PRO A 247 27.18 -1.64 14.52
N LYS A 248 27.05 -2.78 13.83
CA LYS A 248 28.08 -3.83 13.75
C LYS A 248 28.92 -3.76 12.47
N ILE A 249 28.62 -2.85 11.54
CA ILE A 249 29.34 -2.71 10.27
C ILE A 249 30.62 -1.91 10.50
N ASP A 250 31.70 -2.32 9.85
CA ASP A 250 32.97 -1.59 9.81
C ASP A 250 32.94 -0.56 8.67
N TYR A 251 33.22 0.69 9.02
CA TYR A 251 33.25 1.83 8.11
C TYR A 251 34.67 2.36 7.97
N VAL A 252 34.94 2.99 6.84
CA VAL A 252 36.24 3.60 6.54
C VAL A 252 36.06 5.04 6.12
N VAL A 253 37.11 5.81 6.40
CA VAL A 253 37.25 7.18 5.94
C VAL A 253 38.29 7.20 4.81
N VAL A 254 37.87 7.62 3.63
CA VAL A 254 38.65 7.50 2.40
C VAL A 254 38.91 8.88 1.81
N GLU A 255 40.17 9.28 1.70
CA GLU A 255 40.54 10.46 0.91
C GLU A 255 40.57 10.09 -0.58
N THR A 256 39.87 10.87 -1.40
CA THR A 256 39.76 10.66 -2.86
C THR A 256 39.26 11.93 -3.54
N TYR A 257 38.79 11.82 -4.78
CA TYR A 257 38.27 12.93 -5.57
C TYR A 257 36.85 12.65 -6.03
N ASN A 258 36.06 13.70 -6.21
CA ASN A 258 34.75 13.57 -6.83
C ASN A 258 34.91 13.14 -8.30
N LEU A 259 34.14 12.12 -8.71
CA LEU A 259 34.29 11.47 -10.01
C LEU A 259 33.87 12.34 -11.20
N TYR A 260 33.16 13.45 -10.95
CA TYR A 260 32.65 14.33 -11.99
C TYR A 260 33.50 15.56 -12.23
N ASP A 261 33.82 16.29 -11.16
CA ASP A 261 34.54 17.57 -11.21
C ASP A 261 36.01 17.47 -10.76
N GLY A 262 36.41 16.35 -10.15
CA GLY A 262 37.78 16.14 -9.67
C GLY A 262 38.13 16.90 -8.38
N ALA A 263 37.14 17.45 -7.67
CA ALA A 263 37.38 18.15 -6.42
C ALA A 263 37.90 17.16 -5.34
N PRO A 264 38.97 17.50 -4.60
CA PRO A 264 39.43 16.73 -3.45
C PRO A 264 38.32 16.56 -2.41
N MET A 265 38.16 15.36 -1.87
CA MET A 265 37.11 15.03 -0.90
C MET A 265 37.48 13.87 0.03
N THR A 266 36.73 13.75 1.12
CA THR A 266 36.83 12.62 2.05
C THR A 266 35.48 11.92 2.15
N LEU A 267 35.43 10.61 1.94
CA LEU A 267 34.22 9.79 1.93
C LEU A 267 34.15 8.91 3.16
N ILE A 268 32.97 8.79 3.75
CA ILE A 268 32.67 7.77 4.76
C ILE A 268 31.69 6.77 4.14
N MET A 269 32.07 5.48 4.17
CA MET A 269 31.29 4.36 3.64
C MET A 269 31.67 3.04 4.32
N ALA A 270 30.86 2.00 4.15
CA ALA A 270 31.21 0.67 4.65
C ALA A 270 32.46 0.13 3.96
N GLU A 271 33.36 -0.47 4.74
CA GLU A 271 34.65 -0.98 4.24
C GLU A 271 34.47 -1.96 3.08
N SER A 272 33.53 -2.90 3.22
CA SER A 272 33.24 -3.92 2.22
C SER A 272 32.74 -3.36 0.88
N ARG A 273 32.36 -2.07 0.83
CA ARG A 273 31.82 -1.41 -0.35
C ARG A 273 32.83 -0.54 -1.09
N VAL A 274 34.02 -0.29 -0.55
CA VAL A 274 35.01 0.63 -1.15
C VAL A 274 35.30 0.25 -2.61
N THR A 275 35.59 -1.03 -2.86
CA THR A 275 35.97 -1.51 -4.20
C THR A 275 34.81 -1.56 -5.20
N ALA A 276 33.56 -1.40 -4.75
CA ALA A 276 32.40 -1.26 -5.63
C ALA A 276 32.31 0.16 -6.24
N TYR A 277 32.99 1.13 -5.62
CA TYR A 277 32.98 2.54 -6.03
C TYR A 277 34.33 3.03 -6.52
N LEU A 278 35.42 2.53 -5.95
CA LEU A 278 36.79 2.95 -6.22
C LEU A 278 37.63 1.76 -6.69
N ASP A 279 38.42 1.95 -7.75
CA ASP A 279 39.22 0.87 -8.33
C ASP A 279 40.35 0.46 -7.38
N ALA A 280 40.37 -0.82 -6.98
CA ALA A 280 41.37 -1.40 -6.07
C ALA A 280 42.82 -1.20 -6.56
N LYS A 281 43.05 -1.06 -7.87
CA LYS A 281 44.39 -0.83 -8.43
C LYS A 281 44.90 0.59 -8.18
N GLN A 282 44.03 1.50 -7.77
CA GLN A 282 44.32 2.92 -7.58
C GLN A 282 44.41 3.28 -6.08
N GLU A 283 44.38 2.27 -5.20
CA GLU A 283 44.64 2.43 -3.77
C GLU A 283 46.11 2.84 -3.53
N VAL A 284 46.30 3.91 -2.77
CA VAL A 284 47.61 4.36 -2.30
C VAL A 284 47.77 3.96 -0.84
N LYS A 285 48.63 2.96 -0.59
CA LYS A 285 48.91 2.47 0.78
C LYS A 285 50.01 3.26 1.49
N GLU A 286 50.98 3.76 0.73
CA GLU A 286 52.12 4.53 1.23
C GLU A 286 52.40 5.70 0.29
N GLY A 287 52.77 6.87 0.84
CA GLY A 287 53.10 8.07 0.07
C GLY A 287 51.96 9.08 -0.08
N GLU A 288 52.16 10.05 -0.97
CA GLU A 288 51.19 11.11 -1.27
C GLU A 288 50.07 10.61 -2.18
N LEU A 289 48.86 11.13 -1.98
CA LEU A 289 47.75 10.86 -2.87
C LEU A 289 47.99 11.61 -4.20
N GLY A 290 48.13 10.86 -5.29
CA GLY A 290 48.37 11.44 -6.63
C GLY A 290 47.19 12.28 -7.13
N ALA A 291 47.36 12.99 -8.23
CA ALA A 291 46.30 13.84 -8.79
C ALA A 291 45.20 13.03 -9.52
N PHE A 292 43.97 13.52 -9.43
CA PHE A 292 42.86 13.05 -10.28
C PHE A 292 43.11 13.37 -11.76
N ASN A 293 42.83 12.41 -12.64
CA ASN A 293 42.84 12.59 -14.09
C ASN A 293 41.67 11.87 -14.74
N LYS A 294 40.68 12.65 -15.19
CA LYS A 294 39.46 12.15 -15.82
C LYS A 294 39.70 11.44 -17.14
N GLU A 295 40.62 11.93 -17.98
CA GLU A 295 40.92 11.36 -19.29
C GLU A 295 41.56 9.97 -19.18
N GLN A 296 42.42 9.81 -18.18
CA GLN A 296 43.09 8.54 -17.87
C GLN A 296 42.29 7.63 -16.95
N LYS A 297 41.09 8.05 -16.52
CA LYS A 297 40.25 7.37 -15.52
C LYS A 297 41.02 7.06 -14.22
N LEU A 298 41.90 7.98 -13.85
CA LEU A 298 42.73 7.90 -12.65
C LEU A 298 42.07 8.71 -11.52
N CYS A 299 41.59 8.02 -10.49
CA CYS A 299 41.08 8.55 -9.24
C CYS A 299 41.75 7.80 -8.09
N PRO A 300 42.93 8.23 -7.65
CA PRO A 300 43.62 7.59 -6.55
C PRO A 300 42.86 7.81 -5.25
N TRP A 301 42.96 6.84 -4.34
CA TRP A 301 42.29 6.90 -3.06
C TRP A 301 43.11 6.23 -1.96
N ARG A 302 42.88 6.59 -0.70
CA ARG A 302 43.50 5.93 0.45
C ARG A 302 42.59 5.93 1.66
N ILE A 303 42.63 4.87 2.46
CA ILE A 303 41.96 4.79 3.75
C ILE A 303 42.82 5.51 4.78
N ILE A 304 42.24 6.48 5.50
CA ILE A 304 42.91 7.25 6.54
C ILE A 304 42.44 6.93 7.96
N ASP A 305 41.25 6.35 8.09
CA ASP A 305 40.66 6.01 9.39
C ASP A 305 39.67 4.83 9.23
N ARG A 306 39.45 4.10 10.32
CA ARG A 306 38.56 2.93 10.40
C ARG A 306 37.73 3.06 11.67
N VAL A 307 36.41 3.02 11.51
CA VAL A 307 35.46 3.28 12.59
C VAL A 307 34.31 2.28 12.55
N LYS A 308 33.76 1.95 13.71
CA LYS A 308 32.54 1.16 13.82
C LYS A 308 31.31 2.04 13.59
N GLY A 309 30.20 1.48 13.12
CA GLY A 309 28.95 2.23 12.95
C GLY A 309 28.50 2.98 14.21
N THR A 310 28.69 2.40 15.40
CA THR A 310 28.41 3.05 16.70
C THR A 310 29.23 4.31 16.95
N GLU A 311 30.40 4.45 16.34
CA GLU A 311 31.26 5.64 16.48
C GLU A 311 30.83 6.80 15.56
N LEU A 312 29.95 6.53 14.59
CA LEU A 312 29.38 7.54 13.70
C LEU A 312 28.09 8.16 14.24
N GLU A 313 27.43 7.50 15.21
CA GLU A 313 26.14 7.93 15.76
C GLU A 313 26.18 9.38 16.26
N GLY A 314 25.17 10.16 15.88
CA GLY A 314 25.01 11.54 16.33
C GLY A 314 25.84 12.58 15.55
N ILE A 315 26.73 12.17 14.65
CA ILE A 315 27.46 13.13 13.80
C ILE A 315 26.47 13.84 12.85
N HIS A 316 26.45 15.17 12.85
CA HIS A 316 25.55 15.95 12.01
C HIS A 316 26.11 16.16 10.60
N TYR A 317 25.18 16.27 9.66
CA TYR A 317 25.43 16.65 8.29
C TYR A 317 24.54 17.83 7.87
N THR A 318 24.85 18.42 6.72
CA THR A 318 24.05 19.48 6.11
C THR A 318 22.91 18.86 5.32
N GLN A 319 21.68 19.34 5.54
CA GLN A 319 20.52 18.92 4.75
C GLN A 319 20.83 19.00 3.25
N LEU A 320 20.63 17.87 2.56
CA LEU A 320 21.03 17.71 1.16
C LEU A 320 20.24 18.63 0.23
N MET A 321 18.93 18.71 0.45
CA MET A 321 17.98 19.51 -0.34
C MET A 321 17.14 20.34 0.63
N PRO A 322 17.57 21.58 0.97
CA PRO A 322 16.91 22.43 1.96
C PRO A 322 15.64 23.10 1.38
N TRP A 323 14.74 22.26 0.87
CA TRP A 323 13.45 22.64 0.30
C TRP A 323 12.41 22.83 1.40
N ILE A 324 12.38 21.89 2.35
CA ILE A 324 11.42 21.83 3.45
C ILE A 324 12.19 21.55 4.75
N LYS A 325 11.86 22.28 5.81
CA LYS A 325 12.34 21.99 7.17
C LYS A 325 11.40 20.98 7.85
N PRO A 326 11.93 19.99 8.59
CA PRO A 326 11.11 19.06 9.35
C PRO A 326 10.34 19.80 10.46
N CYS A 327 9.07 19.42 10.64
CA CYS A 327 8.22 19.93 11.69
C CYS A 327 7.26 18.84 12.17
N GLU A 328 6.85 18.93 13.43
CA GLU A 328 5.94 17.97 14.07
C GLU A 328 4.73 18.67 14.68
N ILE A 329 3.61 17.96 14.77
CA ILE A 329 2.41 18.45 15.47
C ILE A 329 2.72 18.53 16.96
N VAL A 330 2.27 19.60 17.62
CA VAL A 330 2.30 19.78 19.08
C VAL A 330 0.90 19.47 19.62
N GLY A 331 0.81 18.56 20.59
CA GLY A 331 -0.48 18.14 21.12
C GLY A 331 -0.40 16.91 22.02
N GLU A 332 -1.53 16.56 22.62
CA GLU A 332 -1.65 15.43 23.55
C GLU A 332 -1.21 14.09 22.93
N TYR A 333 -1.47 13.91 21.63
CA TYR A 333 -1.16 12.68 20.90
C TYR A 333 0.26 12.66 20.30
N SER A 334 1.02 13.75 20.44
CA SER A 334 2.38 13.85 19.92
C SER A 334 3.39 13.15 20.83
N PRO A 335 4.50 12.62 20.28
CA PRO A 335 5.57 12.06 21.11
C PRO A 335 6.07 13.06 22.16
N ALA A 336 6.38 12.58 23.37
CA ALA A 336 6.77 13.44 24.49
C ALA A 336 7.95 14.38 24.15
N PHE A 337 8.92 13.91 23.36
CA PHE A 337 10.09 14.70 22.95
C PHE A 337 9.72 15.91 22.09
N VAL A 338 8.66 15.81 21.28
CA VAL A 338 8.15 16.93 20.45
C VAL A 338 7.59 18.02 21.34
N ASN A 339 6.72 17.65 22.28
CA ASN A 339 6.10 18.59 23.21
C ASN A 339 7.12 19.25 24.15
N GLU A 340 8.16 18.52 24.54
CA GLU A 340 9.27 19.07 25.33
C GLU A 340 10.11 20.06 24.51
N TYR A 341 10.48 19.71 23.28
CA TYR A 341 11.21 20.58 22.37
C TYR A 341 10.42 21.87 22.05
N ALA A 342 9.10 21.77 21.83
CA ALA A 342 8.22 22.93 21.60
C ALA A 342 8.20 23.90 22.79
N LYS A 343 8.19 23.39 24.03
CA LYS A 343 8.26 24.24 25.23
C LYS A 343 9.60 24.96 25.37
N GLN A 344 10.69 24.30 24.95
CA GLN A 344 12.04 24.88 24.99
C GLN A 344 12.27 25.88 23.85
N ASN A 345 11.55 25.74 22.73
CA ASN A 345 11.71 26.54 21.51
C ASN A 345 10.41 27.25 21.08
N PRO A 346 9.81 28.12 21.92
CA PRO A 346 8.51 28.73 21.63
C PRO A 346 8.52 29.62 20.38
N ASN A 347 9.69 30.13 19.96
CA ASN A 347 9.88 30.91 18.73
C ASN A 347 9.83 30.07 17.45
N LYS A 348 9.91 28.74 17.55
CA LYS A 348 9.78 27.79 16.44
C LYS A 348 8.38 27.19 16.32
N VAL A 349 7.49 27.55 17.25
CA VAL A 349 6.10 27.08 17.26
C VAL A 349 5.24 28.01 16.40
N PHE A 350 4.40 27.42 15.55
CA PHE A 350 3.44 28.15 14.73
C PHE A 350 2.11 27.40 14.65
N SER A 351 1.01 28.12 14.43
CA SER A 351 -0.31 27.53 14.21
C SER A 351 -0.57 27.37 12.71
N ALA A 352 -1.38 26.38 12.34
CA ALA A 352 -2.00 26.37 11.01
C ALA A 352 -2.87 27.63 10.79
N GLU A 353 -3.06 27.99 9.53
CA GLU A 353 -3.97 29.06 9.09
C GLU A 353 -5.43 28.70 9.37
N GLU A 354 -5.82 27.47 9.02
CA GLU A 354 -7.11 26.86 9.38
C GLU A 354 -6.87 25.64 10.26
N GLY A 355 -7.71 25.47 11.29
CA GLY A 355 -7.57 24.39 12.27
C GLY A 355 -7.17 24.88 13.66
N SER A 356 -7.04 23.92 14.58
CA SER A 356 -6.62 24.16 15.97
C SER A 356 -5.21 23.63 16.26
N GLU A 357 -4.59 23.03 15.25
CA GLU A 357 -3.30 22.37 15.32
C GLU A 357 -2.16 23.39 15.43
N GLN A 358 -1.20 23.08 16.30
CA GLN A 358 0.07 23.78 16.41
C GLN A 358 1.20 22.86 15.96
N PHE A 359 2.25 23.47 15.43
CA PHE A 359 3.42 22.79 14.90
C PHE A 359 4.69 23.37 15.49
N VAL A 360 5.75 22.58 15.54
CA VAL A 360 7.08 23.03 15.91
C VAL A 360 8.09 22.61 14.84
N GLU A 361 8.92 23.55 14.40
CA GLU A 361 10.04 23.30 13.49
C GLU A 361 11.24 22.69 14.24
N MET A 362 11.75 21.56 13.76
CA MET A 362 12.68 20.69 14.52
C MET A 362 13.98 20.32 13.76
N SER A 363 14.46 21.16 12.83
CA SER A 363 15.68 20.87 12.05
C SER A 363 16.92 20.58 12.90
N GLU A 364 16.98 21.10 14.13
CA GLU A 364 18.11 20.88 15.06
C GLU A 364 18.18 19.47 15.63
N GLU A 365 17.05 18.75 15.67
CA GLU A 365 17.00 17.35 16.12
C GLU A 365 17.23 16.35 14.96
N ALA A 366 17.25 16.86 13.72
CA ALA A 366 17.38 16.08 12.49
C ALA A 366 18.84 16.07 11.95
N PHE A 367 19.00 15.62 10.71
CA PHE A 367 20.22 15.66 9.90
C PHE A 367 21.47 15.14 10.63
N ARG A 368 21.34 13.98 11.26
CA ARG A 368 22.45 13.26 11.91
C ARG A 368 22.42 11.77 11.63
N ILE A 369 23.51 11.10 11.95
CA ILE A 369 23.60 9.64 11.89
C ILE A 369 22.81 8.99 13.03
N ILE A 370 22.05 7.95 12.70
CA ILE A 370 21.33 7.07 13.62
C ILE A 370 21.72 5.61 13.35
N LEU A 371 21.42 4.72 14.30
CA LEU A 371 21.74 3.30 14.21
C LEU A 371 20.53 2.47 13.75
N GLY A 372 20.79 1.45 12.92
CA GLY A 372 19.76 0.49 12.51
C GLY A 372 20.34 -0.85 12.08
N ASP A 373 19.84 -1.94 12.67
CA ASP A 373 20.32 -3.30 12.40
C ASP A 373 19.91 -3.85 11.02
N TYR A 374 18.98 -3.18 10.32
CA TYR A 374 18.52 -3.59 8.99
C TYR A 374 19.48 -3.20 7.86
N VAL A 375 20.46 -2.33 8.14
CA VAL A 375 21.44 -1.89 7.15
C VAL A 375 22.31 -3.08 6.74
N THR A 376 22.45 -3.30 5.43
CA THR A 376 23.31 -4.34 4.86
C THR A 376 24.45 -3.73 4.03
N THR A 377 25.40 -4.57 3.62
CA THR A 377 26.48 -4.19 2.69
C THR A 377 26.47 -5.05 1.42
N GLU A 378 25.32 -5.62 1.07
CA GLU A 378 25.17 -6.38 -0.18
C GLU A 378 25.19 -5.42 -1.38
N ASP A 379 24.51 -4.28 -1.24
CA ASP A 379 24.44 -3.20 -2.22
C ASP A 379 24.61 -1.80 -1.60
N GLY A 380 24.66 -0.77 -2.44
CA GLY A 380 24.84 0.61 -2.02
C GLY A 380 26.18 0.86 -1.31
N THR A 381 26.19 1.80 -0.36
CA THR A 381 27.40 2.26 0.35
C THR A 381 27.52 1.72 1.77
N GLY A 382 26.50 1.00 2.26
CA GLY A 382 26.34 0.66 3.69
C GLY A 382 25.89 1.83 4.57
N ILE A 383 25.48 2.96 3.98
CA ILE A 383 24.78 4.07 4.65
C ILE A 383 23.45 4.29 3.93
N VAL A 384 22.36 4.35 4.68
CA VAL A 384 20.99 4.47 4.14
C VAL A 384 20.46 5.87 4.44
N HIS A 385 19.88 6.55 3.44
CA HIS A 385 19.17 7.81 3.72
C HIS A 385 17.78 7.51 4.28
N ILE A 386 17.32 8.31 5.23
CA ILE A 386 16.07 8.06 5.96
C ILE A 386 15.04 9.11 5.57
N ALA A 387 13.92 8.65 5.00
CA ALA A 387 12.74 9.42 4.66
C ALA A 387 11.49 8.79 5.32
N PRO A 388 11.18 9.15 6.58
CA PRO A 388 10.14 8.53 7.41
C PRO A 388 8.73 8.57 6.81
N THR A 389 8.48 9.36 5.79
CA THR A 389 7.19 9.42 5.11
C THR A 389 7.03 8.38 4.02
N PHE A 390 8.11 7.74 3.55
CA PHE A 390 8.08 6.82 2.42
C PHE A 390 8.68 5.43 2.70
N GLY A 391 9.17 5.17 3.91
CA GLY A 391 9.73 3.87 4.31
C GLY A 391 9.28 3.43 5.70
N ALA A 392 8.76 2.22 5.83
CA ALA A 392 8.31 1.69 7.12
C ALA A 392 9.47 1.51 8.13
N ASP A 393 10.59 0.96 7.66
CA ASP A 393 11.81 0.85 8.47
C ASP A 393 12.38 2.23 8.81
N ASP A 394 12.42 3.14 7.84
CA ASP A 394 12.82 4.54 8.02
C ASP A 394 12.02 5.23 9.13
N ALA A 395 10.70 5.11 9.10
CA ALA A 395 9.81 5.69 10.11
C ALA A 395 10.05 5.10 11.49
N LYS A 396 10.30 3.79 11.57
CA LYS A 396 10.59 3.10 12.82
C LYS A 396 11.92 3.58 13.41
N VAL A 397 13.01 3.52 12.65
CA VAL A 397 14.33 3.93 13.18
C VAL A 397 14.41 5.43 13.47
N ALA A 398 13.75 6.27 12.67
CA ALA A 398 13.64 7.69 12.97
C ALA A 398 12.91 7.95 14.28
N LYS A 399 11.77 7.28 14.50
CA LYS A 399 11.01 7.39 15.75
C LYS A 399 11.81 6.91 16.96
N ASP A 400 12.47 5.77 16.86
CA ASP A 400 13.30 5.21 17.93
C ASP A 400 14.47 6.14 18.29
N ALA A 401 15.05 6.80 17.28
CA ALA A 401 16.11 7.77 17.43
C ALA A 401 15.64 9.21 17.74
N LYS A 402 14.33 9.44 17.91
CA LYS A 402 13.70 10.76 18.14
C LYS A 402 13.97 11.79 17.04
N ILE A 403 14.09 11.34 15.80
CA ILE A 403 14.22 12.21 14.62
C ILE A 403 12.82 12.67 14.19
N PRO A 404 12.60 13.99 13.98
CA PRO A 404 11.34 14.48 13.45
C PRO A 404 11.15 14.04 12.00
N SER A 405 9.90 13.81 11.61
CA SER A 405 9.54 13.53 10.22
C SER A 405 9.51 14.81 9.38
N LEU A 406 9.48 14.64 8.05
CA LEU A 406 9.34 15.74 7.11
C LEU A 406 7.98 15.63 6.40
N TYR A 407 7.04 16.47 6.86
CA TYR A 407 5.70 16.60 6.30
C TYR A 407 5.54 17.96 5.61
N LEU A 408 4.58 18.01 4.69
CA LEU A 408 3.95 19.24 4.23
C LEU A 408 2.66 19.48 5.03
N ILE A 409 2.29 20.74 5.21
CA ILE A 409 1.02 21.11 5.84
C ILE A 409 0.11 21.72 4.76
N ASN A 410 -1.06 21.11 4.55
CA ASN A 410 -2.05 21.65 3.62
C ASN A 410 -2.86 22.80 4.26
N LYS A 411 -3.64 23.52 3.46
CA LYS A 411 -4.49 24.63 3.95
C LYS A 411 -5.43 24.30 5.11
N LYS A 412 -5.77 23.03 5.32
CA LYS A 412 -6.64 22.58 6.41
C LYS A 412 -5.88 22.28 7.72
N GLY A 413 -4.57 22.54 7.76
CA GLY A 413 -3.73 22.21 8.92
C GLY A 413 -3.37 20.72 9.02
N GLU A 414 -3.57 19.92 7.96
CA GLU A 414 -3.29 18.48 8.00
C GLU A 414 -1.87 18.18 7.51
N THR A 415 -1.18 17.26 8.19
CA THR A 415 0.12 16.73 7.72
C THR A 415 -0.07 15.82 6.51
N ARG A 416 0.69 16.09 5.45
CA ARG A 416 0.75 15.31 4.22
C ARG A 416 2.21 14.95 3.91
N PRO A 417 2.50 13.79 3.33
CA PRO A 417 3.82 13.54 2.75
C PRO A 417 4.06 14.50 1.57
N MET A 418 5.31 14.60 1.11
CA MET A 418 5.67 15.54 0.03
C MET A 418 5.02 15.23 -1.32
N VAL A 419 4.76 13.95 -1.57
CA VAL A 419 4.05 13.45 -2.74
C VAL A 419 2.58 13.33 -2.39
N ASP A 420 1.68 13.75 -3.26
CA ASP A 420 0.23 13.63 -3.09
C ASP A 420 -0.27 12.22 -3.47
N LEU A 421 -1.57 12.00 -3.29
CA LEU A 421 -2.22 10.73 -3.64
C LEU A 421 -2.25 10.45 -5.16
N GLN A 422 -1.84 11.39 -6.01
CA GLN A 422 -1.74 11.21 -7.46
C GLN A 422 -0.29 10.90 -7.90
N GLY A 423 0.66 10.88 -6.96
CA GLY A 423 2.06 10.58 -7.27
C GLY A 423 2.84 11.79 -7.80
N LYS A 424 2.46 13.01 -7.43
CA LYS A 424 3.21 14.24 -7.73
C LYS A 424 3.50 15.07 -6.48
N TYR A 425 4.48 15.95 -6.51
CA TYR A 425 4.66 16.91 -5.41
C TYR A 425 3.48 17.88 -5.31
N TYR A 426 3.13 18.29 -4.09
CA TYR A 426 2.09 19.29 -3.88
C TYR A 426 2.47 20.63 -4.52
N ASN A 427 1.50 21.32 -5.13
CA ASN A 427 1.72 22.68 -5.58
C ASN A 427 1.85 23.62 -4.37
N VAL A 428 2.59 24.72 -4.52
CA VAL A 428 2.83 25.68 -3.43
C VAL A 428 1.52 26.34 -2.94
N ASP A 429 0.56 26.54 -3.82
CA ASP A 429 -0.75 27.11 -3.50
C ASP A 429 -1.67 26.15 -2.72
N GLU A 430 -1.33 24.86 -2.65
CA GLU A 430 -2.02 23.86 -1.83
C GLU A 430 -1.55 23.86 -0.36
N LEU A 431 -0.41 24.52 -0.09
CA LEU A 431 0.23 24.56 1.22
C LEU A 431 -0.27 25.72 2.09
N ASP A 432 -0.34 25.45 3.39
CA ASP A 432 -0.67 26.39 4.45
C ASP A 432 0.25 27.63 4.44
N ASN A 433 -0.33 28.82 4.64
CA ASN A 433 0.42 30.08 4.56
C ASN A 433 1.45 30.25 5.68
N ASN A 434 1.16 29.78 6.89
CA ASN A 434 2.11 29.83 8.00
C ASN A 434 3.22 28.80 7.78
N PHE A 435 2.90 27.57 7.41
CA PHE A 435 3.88 26.54 7.07
C PHE A 435 4.85 27.02 5.98
N LYS A 436 4.35 27.63 4.91
CA LYS A 436 5.19 28.23 3.85
C LYS A 436 6.21 29.21 4.41
N LYS A 437 5.79 30.06 5.33
CA LYS A 437 6.65 31.08 5.95
C LYS A 437 7.72 30.46 6.86
N TYR A 438 7.39 29.44 7.64
CA TYR A 438 8.31 28.88 8.64
C TYR A 438 9.26 27.81 8.06
N CYS A 439 8.73 26.95 7.18
CA CYS A 439 9.38 25.69 6.83
C CYS A 439 9.68 25.51 5.34
N VAL A 440 9.13 26.33 4.44
CA VAL A 440 9.28 26.11 2.99
C VAL A 440 10.24 27.12 2.37
N ASN A 441 11.25 26.63 1.65
CA ASN A 441 12.00 27.43 0.71
C ASN A 441 11.23 27.50 -0.61
N LEU A 442 10.44 28.56 -0.78
CA LEU A 442 9.51 28.72 -1.92
C LEU A 442 10.21 28.68 -3.28
N GLU A 443 11.43 29.19 -3.38
CA GLU A 443 12.20 29.18 -4.63
C GLU A 443 12.68 27.77 -4.96
N ALA A 444 13.32 27.10 -3.99
CA ALA A 444 13.87 25.77 -4.22
C ALA A 444 12.80 24.68 -4.39
N TYR A 445 11.77 24.68 -3.52
CA TYR A 445 10.66 23.73 -3.63
C TYR A 445 9.76 24.03 -4.83
N GLY A 446 9.51 25.32 -5.11
CA GLY A 446 8.63 25.76 -6.20
C GLY A 446 9.08 25.30 -7.59
N HIS A 447 10.37 25.04 -7.78
CA HIS A 447 10.93 24.51 -9.03
C HIS A 447 10.40 23.12 -9.40
N HIS A 448 10.04 22.28 -8.41
CA HIS A 448 9.47 20.94 -8.63
C HIS A 448 8.03 20.78 -8.17
N ALA A 449 7.40 21.84 -7.67
CA ALA A 449 6.03 21.79 -7.20
C ALA A 449 5.10 21.34 -8.35
N GLY A 450 4.36 20.25 -8.15
CA GLY A 450 3.49 19.67 -9.18
C GLY A 450 4.13 18.58 -10.05
N ASP A 451 5.44 18.32 -9.96
CA ASP A 451 6.11 17.29 -10.76
C ASP A 451 5.70 15.88 -10.32
N TYR A 452 5.40 15.01 -11.30
CA TYR A 452 5.14 13.58 -11.05
C TYR A 452 6.43 12.82 -10.76
N VAL A 453 6.45 12.04 -9.68
CA VAL A 453 7.65 11.29 -9.27
C VAL A 453 8.01 10.15 -10.22
N LYS A 454 7.04 9.71 -11.03
CA LYS A 454 7.20 8.77 -12.14
C LYS A 454 6.30 9.22 -13.30
N ASN A 455 6.83 9.14 -14.52
CA ASN A 455 6.08 9.46 -15.74
C ASN A 455 4.78 8.65 -15.87
N SER A 456 4.73 7.40 -15.39
CA SER A 456 3.53 6.56 -15.43
C SER A 456 2.28 7.17 -14.78
N TYR A 457 2.45 8.12 -13.86
CA TYR A 457 1.35 8.79 -13.17
C TYR A 457 0.87 10.06 -13.88
N ASP A 458 1.70 10.66 -14.74
CA ASP A 458 1.37 11.90 -15.43
C ASP A 458 0.27 11.64 -16.48
N PRO A 459 -0.87 12.35 -16.42
CA PRO A 459 -1.97 12.22 -17.38
C PRO A 459 -1.55 12.32 -18.84
N LYS A 460 -0.45 13.01 -19.17
CA LYS A 460 0.04 13.14 -20.56
C LYS A 460 0.49 11.81 -21.19
N TYR A 461 0.84 10.81 -20.37
CA TYR A 461 1.14 9.44 -20.81
C TYR A 461 -0.02 8.48 -20.57
N ASN A 462 -1.19 8.99 -20.20
CA ASN A 462 -2.39 8.20 -19.95
C ASN A 462 -3.58 8.70 -20.80
N PRO A 463 -3.41 8.92 -22.12
CA PRO A 463 -4.52 9.37 -22.95
C PRO A 463 -5.66 8.36 -22.89
N GLU A 464 -6.89 8.85 -22.71
CA GLU A 464 -8.09 8.01 -22.60
C GLU A 464 -8.03 6.96 -21.48
N GLY A 465 -7.18 7.19 -20.47
CA GLY A 465 -6.99 6.27 -19.33
C GLY A 465 -6.09 5.07 -19.63
N VAL A 466 -5.45 5.01 -20.81
CA VAL A 466 -4.53 3.93 -21.20
C VAL A 466 -3.09 4.40 -21.07
N TRP A 467 -2.28 3.65 -20.32
CA TRP A 467 -0.88 3.99 -20.11
C TRP A 467 -0.02 3.71 -21.36
N ASP A 468 0.52 4.77 -21.95
CA ASP A 468 1.55 4.72 -23.00
C ASP A 468 2.93 4.48 -22.38
N LYS A 469 3.22 3.20 -22.15
CA LYS A 469 4.46 2.75 -21.52
C LYS A 469 5.70 3.16 -22.31
N GLU A 470 5.68 2.96 -23.63
CA GLU A 470 6.82 3.23 -24.51
C GLU A 470 7.21 4.71 -24.48
N ARG A 471 6.23 5.63 -24.54
CA ARG A 471 6.52 7.06 -24.45
C ARG A 471 6.99 7.44 -23.04
N SER A 472 6.36 6.91 -22.00
CA SER A 472 6.72 7.24 -20.60
C SER A 472 8.14 6.81 -20.22
N GLU A 473 8.67 5.74 -20.82
CA GLU A 473 10.01 5.22 -20.56
C GLU A 473 11.11 5.89 -21.42
N LYS A 474 10.73 6.58 -22.50
CA LYS A 474 11.67 7.32 -23.37
C LYS A 474 12.00 8.72 -22.83
N GLU A 475 11.04 9.36 -22.18
CA GLU A 475 11.20 10.70 -21.61
C GLU A 475 11.83 10.61 -20.21
N ASP A 476 12.65 11.61 -19.85
CA ASP A 476 13.28 11.67 -18.53
C ASP A 476 12.21 11.86 -17.45
N ASP A 477 12.24 11.02 -16.41
CA ASP A 477 11.39 11.18 -15.22
C ASP A 477 12.06 12.09 -14.18
N LEU A 478 11.32 12.43 -13.13
CA LEU A 478 11.82 13.28 -12.05
C LEU A 478 13.10 12.72 -11.39
N ASN A 479 13.28 11.40 -11.35
CA ASN A 479 14.50 10.80 -10.81
C ASN A 479 15.73 11.19 -11.64
N ILE A 480 15.61 11.14 -12.96
CA ILE A 480 16.67 11.55 -13.86
C ILE A 480 16.96 13.05 -13.70
N ILE A 481 15.91 13.88 -13.66
CA ILE A 481 16.04 15.33 -13.48
C ILE A 481 16.80 15.66 -12.19
N ILE A 482 16.35 15.12 -11.05
CA ILE A 482 17.00 15.32 -9.74
C ILE A 482 18.46 14.84 -9.78
N CYS A 483 18.74 13.68 -10.39
CA CYS A 483 20.11 13.20 -10.50
C CYS A 483 21.01 14.16 -11.30
N LEU A 484 20.50 14.72 -12.41
CA LEU A 484 21.24 15.68 -13.24
C LEU A 484 21.50 16.98 -12.48
N GLU A 485 20.52 17.50 -11.76
CA GLU A 485 20.67 18.70 -10.92
C GLU A 485 21.64 18.47 -9.77
N MET A 486 21.55 17.32 -9.09
CA MET A 486 22.52 16.94 -8.05
C MET A 486 23.95 16.87 -8.61
N LYS A 487 24.13 16.35 -9.82
CA LYS A 487 25.44 16.34 -10.48
C LYS A 487 25.94 17.76 -10.77
N GLN A 488 25.09 18.64 -11.29
CA GLN A 488 25.43 20.04 -11.57
C GLN A 488 25.81 20.81 -10.30
N ASN A 489 25.15 20.50 -9.18
CA ASN A 489 25.37 21.14 -7.89
C ASN A 489 26.47 20.47 -7.04
N GLY A 490 27.17 19.48 -7.56
CA GLY A 490 28.23 18.76 -6.82
C GLY A 490 27.71 17.94 -5.63
N LEU A 491 26.43 17.57 -5.63
CA LEU A 491 25.76 16.77 -4.59
C LEU A 491 25.74 15.27 -4.91
N ALA A 492 26.05 14.86 -6.14
CA ALA A 492 26.14 13.45 -6.54
C ALA A 492 27.59 12.98 -6.66
N PHE A 493 27.90 11.82 -6.06
CA PHE A 493 29.18 11.13 -6.21
C PHE A 493 29.18 10.20 -7.44
N LYS A 494 28.09 9.45 -7.62
CA LYS A 494 27.93 8.49 -8.72
C LYS A 494 26.44 8.38 -9.11
N ILE A 495 26.18 8.28 -10.41
CA ILE A 495 24.87 8.13 -11.03
C ILE A 495 25.01 7.01 -12.04
N GLU A 496 24.15 6.01 -11.94
CA GLU A 496 24.17 4.84 -12.81
C GLU A 496 22.78 4.24 -13.00
N LYS A 497 22.61 3.49 -14.08
CA LYS A 497 21.40 2.68 -14.27
C LYS A 497 21.57 1.37 -13.51
N HIS A 498 20.56 1.00 -12.73
CA HIS A 498 20.55 -0.21 -11.94
C HIS A 498 19.28 -1.02 -12.24
N VAL A 499 19.42 -2.34 -12.35
CA VAL A 499 18.29 -3.24 -12.53
C VAL A 499 17.97 -3.86 -11.19
N HIS A 500 16.76 -3.63 -10.71
CA HIS A 500 16.27 -4.16 -9.44
C HIS A 500 14.80 -4.54 -9.56
N ASN A 501 14.34 -5.32 -8.60
CA ASN A 501 12.97 -5.79 -8.60
C ASN A 501 12.05 -4.78 -7.86
N TYR A 502 11.00 -4.30 -8.52
CA TYR A 502 10.13 -3.24 -8.01
C TYR A 502 8.64 -3.63 -8.07
N PRO A 503 7.82 -3.28 -7.05
CA PRO A 503 6.41 -3.63 -7.01
C PRO A 503 5.54 -2.77 -7.93
N HIS A 504 4.59 -3.41 -8.60
CA HIS A 504 3.61 -2.79 -9.48
C HIS A 504 2.19 -3.25 -9.12
N SER A 505 1.20 -2.42 -9.40
CA SER A 505 -0.20 -2.81 -9.26
C SER A 505 -0.49 -3.98 -10.20
N TRP A 506 -1.07 -5.06 -9.67
CA TRP A 506 -1.52 -6.20 -10.47
C TRP A 506 -2.65 -5.86 -11.45
N ARG A 507 -3.26 -4.67 -11.30
CA ARG A 507 -4.41 -4.21 -12.09
C ARG A 507 -4.01 -3.22 -13.17
N THR A 508 -3.22 -2.21 -12.83
CA THR A 508 -2.85 -1.13 -13.75
C THR A 508 -1.43 -1.24 -14.30
N ASP A 509 -0.66 -2.23 -13.84
CA ASP A 509 0.76 -2.41 -14.16
C ASP A 509 1.67 -1.26 -13.75
N LYS A 510 1.16 -0.20 -13.11
CA LYS A 510 1.96 0.97 -12.76
C LYS A 510 2.74 0.75 -11.47
N PRO A 511 3.90 1.44 -11.29
CA PRO A 511 4.71 1.31 -10.09
C PRO A 511 3.93 1.66 -8.82
N ILE A 512 4.25 1.00 -7.72
CA ILE A 512 3.69 1.27 -6.38
C ILE A 512 4.60 2.24 -5.61
N LEU A 513 4.00 3.10 -4.80
CA LEU A 513 4.70 3.94 -3.82
C LEU A 513 4.46 3.39 -2.42
N TYR A 514 5.44 3.52 -1.53
CA TYR A 514 5.18 3.34 -0.10
C TYR A 514 4.75 4.68 0.48
N TYR A 515 3.56 4.72 1.07
CA TYR A 515 2.87 5.96 1.40
C TYR A 515 2.19 5.86 2.77
N PRO A 516 2.18 6.93 3.59
CA PRO A 516 1.56 6.91 4.89
C PRO A 516 0.05 7.13 4.75
N LEU A 517 -0.72 6.09 5.08
CA LEU A 517 -2.18 6.06 4.93
C LEU A 517 -2.85 5.78 6.26
N ASP A 518 -3.98 6.45 6.49
CA ASP A 518 -4.98 6.01 7.46
C ASP A 518 -5.68 4.77 6.92
N SER A 519 -5.60 3.65 7.65
CA SER A 519 -6.29 2.43 7.26
C SER A 519 -6.75 1.63 8.46
N TRP A 520 -7.76 0.80 8.24
CA TRP A 520 -8.18 -0.21 9.18
C TRP A 520 -7.44 -1.52 8.93
N PHE A 521 -6.95 -2.09 10.02
CA PHE A 521 -6.12 -3.28 10.04
C PHE A 521 -6.74 -4.37 10.88
N ILE A 522 -6.57 -5.61 10.43
CA ILE A 522 -6.74 -6.79 11.27
C ILE A 522 -5.37 -7.15 11.85
N ARG A 523 -5.29 -7.18 13.18
CA ARG A 523 -4.11 -7.59 13.95
C ARG A 523 -3.94 -9.11 13.92
N ASP A 524 -3.59 -9.65 12.77
CA ASP A 524 -3.40 -11.09 12.56
C ASP A 524 -2.05 -11.60 13.10
N THR A 525 -1.07 -10.72 13.30
CA THR A 525 0.26 -11.06 13.83
C THR A 525 0.18 -11.67 15.23
N VAL A 526 -0.77 -11.24 16.06
CA VAL A 526 -1.00 -11.83 17.40
C VAL A 526 -1.53 -13.26 17.34
N LYS A 527 -1.98 -13.71 16.17
CA LYS A 527 -2.47 -15.07 15.89
C LYS A 527 -1.55 -15.86 14.98
N LYS A 528 -0.38 -15.32 14.61
CA LYS A 528 0.58 -15.95 13.70
C LYS A 528 0.95 -17.38 14.13
N GLU A 529 1.31 -17.57 15.40
CA GLU A 529 1.71 -18.89 15.90
C GLU A 529 0.56 -19.91 15.84
N GLU A 530 -0.65 -19.49 16.20
CA GLU A 530 -1.86 -20.31 16.09
C GLU A 530 -2.16 -20.67 14.62
N MET A 531 -2.06 -19.71 13.71
CA MET A 531 -2.27 -19.93 12.27
C MET A 531 -1.23 -20.90 11.68
N VAL A 532 0.05 -20.77 12.06
CA VAL A 532 1.11 -21.71 11.69
C VAL A 532 0.83 -23.11 12.25
N ALA A 533 0.34 -23.22 13.48
CA ALA A 533 -0.03 -24.50 14.08
C ALA A 533 -1.22 -25.13 13.35
N TYR A 534 -2.28 -24.36 13.05
CA TYR A 534 -3.41 -24.87 12.28
C TYR A 534 -3.02 -25.26 10.86
N ASN A 535 -2.15 -24.51 10.19
CA ASN A 535 -1.65 -24.88 8.87
C ASN A 535 -1.05 -26.29 8.82
N LYS A 536 -0.34 -26.71 9.89
CA LYS A 536 0.23 -28.07 10.02
C LYS A 536 -0.82 -29.17 10.15
N THR A 537 -2.06 -28.83 10.51
CA THR A 537 -3.19 -29.76 10.58
C THR A 537 -3.90 -29.95 9.24
N ILE A 538 -3.66 -29.06 8.27
CA ILE A 538 -4.28 -29.10 6.95
C ILE A 538 -3.58 -30.14 6.08
N ARG A 539 -4.37 -31.01 5.44
CA ARG A 539 -3.86 -31.96 4.45
C ARG A 539 -3.67 -31.28 3.09
N TRP A 540 -2.52 -30.64 2.89
CA TRP A 540 -2.15 -30.03 1.63
C TRP A 540 -1.84 -31.07 0.54
N GLN A 541 -2.20 -30.74 -0.72
CA GLN A 541 -1.89 -31.54 -1.90
C GLN A 541 -1.45 -30.60 -3.04
N PRO A 542 -0.16 -30.52 -3.36
CA PRO A 542 0.96 -31.22 -2.73
C PRO A 542 1.29 -30.68 -1.33
N GLU A 543 1.91 -31.51 -0.49
CA GLU A 543 2.34 -31.14 0.87
C GLU A 543 3.27 -29.92 0.88
N SER A 544 4.13 -29.80 -0.13
CA SER A 544 5.08 -28.68 -0.29
C SER A 544 4.41 -27.31 -0.41
N THR A 545 3.13 -27.23 -0.78
CA THR A 545 2.40 -25.96 -0.74
C THR A 545 2.18 -25.48 0.69
N GLY A 546 1.81 -26.39 1.60
CA GLY A 546 1.56 -26.09 3.00
C GLY A 546 2.82 -25.84 3.81
N THR A 547 3.85 -26.68 3.61
CA THR A 547 5.14 -26.57 4.32
C THR A 547 6.07 -25.54 3.71
N GLY A 548 5.95 -25.27 2.40
CA GLY A 548 6.75 -24.29 1.68
C GLY A 548 6.02 -22.95 1.51
N ARG A 549 5.38 -22.75 0.36
CA ARG A 549 4.86 -21.43 -0.05
C ARG A 549 3.95 -20.77 1.00
N PHE A 550 2.95 -21.49 1.51
CA PHE A 550 2.00 -20.94 2.47
C PHE A 550 2.57 -20.89 3.90
N GLY A 551 3.35 -21.91 4.29
CA GLY A 551 4.03 -21.96 5.59
C GLY A 551 5.04 -20.83 5.78
N ASN A 552 5.97 -20.67 4.84
CA ASN A 552 6.99 -19.59 4.86
C ASN A 552 6.35 -18.20 4.84
N TRP A 553 5.22 -18.06 4.14
CA TRP A 553 4.47 -16.81 4.12
C TRP A 553 3.85 -16.50 5.49
N LEU A 554 3.21 -17.48 6.14
CA LEU A 554 2.67 -17.32 7.50
C LEU A 554 3.75 -16.97 8.54
N GLU A 555 4.97 -17.49 8.42
CA GLU A 555 6.06 -17.18 9.34
C GLU A 555 6.46 -15.69 9.34
N ASN A 556 6.24 -15.02 8.19
CA ASN A 556 6.53 -13.61 7.94
C ASN A 556 5.25 -12.74 7.87
N LEU A 557 4.16 -13.20 8.49
CA LEU A 557 2.88 -12.50 8.51
C LEU A 557 3.01 -11.09 9.11
N ASN A 558 2.37 -10.13 8.46
CA ASN A 558 2.19 -8.74 8.92
C ASN A 558 0.70 -8.43 8.99
N ASP A 559 0.32 -7.49 9.87
CA ASP A 559 -1.07 -7.09 10.06
C ASP A 559 -1.75 -6.74 8.73
N TRP A 560 -2.95 -7.29 8.54
CA TRP A 560 -3.66 -7.19 7.27
C TRP A 560 -4.38 -5.84 7.16
N ASN A 561 -3.91 -5.00 6.22
CA ASN A 561 -4.64 -3.82 5.78
C ASN A 561 -5.96 -4.20 5.09
N LEU A 562 -7.07 -3.98 5.81
CA LEU A 562 -8.42 -4.35 5.43
C LEU A 562 -9.12 -3.26 4.60
N SER A 563 -9.04 -1.99 5.01
CA SER A 563 -9.82 -0.92 4.38
C SER A 563 -9.35 -0.59 2.96
N ARG A 564 -10.29 -0.21 2.08
CA ARG A 564 -10.01 0.34 0.76
C ARG A 564 -10.84 1.61 0.55
N SER A 565 -10.25 2.63 -0.05
CA SER A 565 -10.94 3.90 -0.33
C SER A 565 -11.67 3.84 -1.67
N ARG A 566 -12.73 3.03 -1.75
CA ARG A 566 -13.47 2.69 -2.98
C ARG A 566 -15.00 2.75 -2.75
N PHE A 567 -15.79 2.64 -3.82
CA PHE A 567 -17.24 2.83 -3.79
C PHE A 567 -18.04 1.52 -3.80
N TRP A 568 -17.53 0.51 -4.50
CA TRP A 568 -18.20 -0.78 -4.72
C TRP A 568 -17.58 -1.91 -3.88
N GLY A 569 -18.13 -2.10 -2.68
CA GLY A 569 -17.77 -3.18 -1.77
C GLY A 569 -18.53 -3.14 -0.45
N THR A 570 -18.27 -4.13 0.40
CA THR A 570 -18.82 -4.19 1.76
C THR A 570 -18.30 -3.01 2.60
N PRO A 571 -19.19 -2.15 3.13
CA PRO A 571 -18.77 -1.02 3.95
C PRO A 571 -18.25 -1.49 5.31
N LEU A 572 -17.27 -0.77 5.86
CA LEU A 572 -16.85 -0.97 7.24
C LEU A 572 -17.94 -0.41 8.18
N PRO A 573 -18.52 -1.22 9.09
CA PRO A 573 -19.63 -0.79 9.90
C PRO A 573 -19.14 -0.04 11.15
N ILE A 574 -18.37 1.03 10.96
CA ILE A 574 -17.78 1.81 12.05
C ILE A 574 -18.19 3.27 11.87
N TRP A 575 -18.95 3.77 12.84
CA TRP A 575 -19.29 5.18 12.98
C TRP A 575 -18.27 5.84 13.88
N ARG A 576 -17.87 7.07 13.53
CA ARG A 576 -16.88 7.84 14.28
C ARG A 576 -17.30 9.30 14.39
N ASP A 577 -17.09 9.90 15.54
CA ASP A 577 -17.31 11.34 15.75
C ASP A 577 -16.00 12.15 15.55
N GLU A 578 -16.10 13.48 15.70
CA GLU A 578 -14.96 14.40 15.58
C GLU A 578 -13.90 14.19 16.68
N ASN A 579 -14.31 13.67 17.84
CA ASN A 579 -13.45 13.35 18.97
C ASN A 579 -12.80 11.96 18.86
N LYS A 580 -13.00 11.25 17.74
CA LYS A 580 -12.49 9.92 17.44
C LYS A 580 -13.11 8.80 18.29
N HIS A 581 -14.25 9.04 18.92
CA HIS A 581 -15.05 7.98 19.54
C HIS A 581 -15.63 7.07 18.46
N GLU A 582 -15.63 5.76 18.68
CA GLU A 582 -15.91 4.76 17.66
C GLU A 582 -17.02 3.80 18.09
N LYS A 583 -18.02 3.64 17.23
CA LYS A 583 -19.10 2.65 17.40
C LYS A 583 -19.12 1.71 16.21
N CYS A 584 -18.75 0.45 16.45
CA CYS A 584 -18.84 -0.62 15.44
C CYS A 584 -20.21 -1.28 15.50
N ILE A 585 -20.89 -1.48 14.36
CA ILE A 585 -22.20 -2.12 14.25
C ILE A 585 -22.05 -3.53 13.68
N GLY A 586 -22.66 -4.52 14.32
CA GLY A 586 -22.53 -5.93 13.95
C GLY A 586 -23.76 -6.54 13.27
N SER A 587 -24.89 -5.83 13.20
CA SER A 587 -26.13 -6.31 12.57
C SER A 587 -27.05 -5.16 12.14
N VAL A 588 -28.01 -5.44 11.25
CA VAL A 588 -29.05 -4.49 10.85
C VAL A 588 -30.00 -4.21 12.02
N GLU A 589 -30.24 -5.19 12.89
CA GLU A 589 -31.00 -5.00 14.14
C GLU A 589 -30.33 -3.98 15.07
N GLU A 590 -29.02 -4.11 15.29
CA GLU A 590 -28.23 -3.15 16.07
C GLU A 590 -28.26 -1.77 15.42
N LEU A 591 -28.07 -1.68 14.09
CA LEU A 591 -28.18 -0.42 13.35
C LEU A 591 -29.55 0.24 13.55
N TYR A 592 -30.63 -0.54 13.41
CA TYR A 592 -32.00 -0.06 13.57
C TYR A 592 -32.21 0.53 14.97
N ALA A 593 -31.75 -0.17 16.01
CA ALA A 593 -31.88 0.28 17.39
C ALA A 593 -31.08 1.57 17.67
N GLU A 594 -29.86 1.68 17.16
CA GLU A 594 -29.03 2.89 17.30
C GLU A 594 -29.63 4.08 16.55
N ILE A 595 -30.26 3.85 15.39
CA ILE A 595 -31.01 4.90 14.68
C ILE A 595 -32.22 5.35 15.51
N GLU A 596 -33.01 4.44 16.10
CA GLU A 596 -34.13 4.83 16.97
C GLU A 596 -33.67 5.66 18.17
N LYS A 597 -32.50 5.36 18.76
CA LYS A 597 -31.89 6.20 19.79
C LYS A 597 -31.60 7.61 19.25
N SER A 598 -30.98 7.69 18.08
CA SER A 598 -30.70 8.96 17.38
C SER A 598 -31.95 9.80 17.10
N VAL A 599 -33.04 9.14 16.69
CA VAL A 599 -34.35 9.79 16.48
C VAL A 599 -34.93 10.28 17.81
N ALA A 600 -34.87 9.47 18.88
CA ALA A 600 -35.36 9.85 20.19
C ALA A 600 -34.61 11.06 20.79
N ALA A 601 -33.33 11.23 20.47
CA ALA A 601 -32.55 12.40 20.87
C ALA A 601 -32.74 13.62 19.94
N GLY A 602 -33.52 13.49 18.87
CA GLY A 602 -33.79 14.57 17.91
C GLY A 602 -32.65 14.86 16.94
N ILE A 603 -31.63 14.00 16.86
CA ILE A 603 -30.52 14.11 15.90
C ILE A 603 -31.00 13.68 14.51
N MET A 604 -31.63 12.51 14.43
CA MET A 604 -32.27 12.01 13.22
C MET A 604 -33.76 12.36 13.20
N LYS A 605 -34.32 12.65 12.02
CA LYS A 605 -35.76 12.95 11.88
C LYS A 605 -36.64 11.70 11.93
N SER A 606 -36.17 10.61 11.33
CA SER A 606 -36.86 9.33 11.25
C SER A 606 -35.85 8.21 11.07
N ASN A 607 -36.32 6.97 11.19
CA ASN A 607 -35.50 5.79 10.94
C ASN A 607 -35.69 5.33 9.47
N PRO A 608 -34.69 5.50 8.59
CA PRO A 608 -34.83 5.19 7.17
C PRO A 608 -35.08 3.70 6.90
N LEU A 609 -34.64 2.78 7.78
CA LEU A 609 -34.93 1.35 7.63
C LEU A 609 -36.41 1.08 7.90
N LYS A 610 -36.95 1.70 8.95
CA LYS A 610 -38.37 1.65 9.31
C LYS A 610 -39.25 2.28 8.25
N ASP A 611 -38.85 3.43 7.71
CA ASP A 611 -39.59 4.15 6.66
C ASP A 611 -39.68 3.33 5.36
N LYS A 612 -38.67 2.49 5.09
CA LYS A 612 -38.66 1.53 3.98
C LYS A 612 -39.42 0.22 4.30
N GLY A 613 -39.99 0.09 5.49
CA GLY A 613 -40.78 -1.06 5.92
C GLY A 613 -39.95 -2.29 6.26
N PHE A 614 -38.67 -2.13 6.62
CA PHE A 614 -37.84 -3.23 7.13
C PHE A 614 -38.37 -3.71 8.48
N ILE A 615 -38.52 -5.03 8.63
CA ILE A 615 -39.00 -5.68 9.84
C ILE A 615 -37.82 -6.40 10.51
N VAL A 616 -37.46 -5.97 11.72
CA VAL A 616 -36.41 -6.61 12.51
C VAL A 616 -36.80 -8.06 12.84
N GLY A 617 -35.85 -8.99 12.70
CA GLY A 617 -36.07 -10.43 12.94
C GLY A 617 -36.67 -11.21 11.76
N ASP A 618 -37.06 -10.54 10.67
CA ASP A 618 -37.48 -11.18 9.42
C ASP A 618 -36.29 -11.31 8.46
N TYR A 619 -35.76 -12.53 8.34
CA TYR A 619 -34.61 -12.87 7.48
C TYR A 619 -34.99 -13.31 6.06
N SER A 620 -36.23 -13.05 5.62
CA SER A 620 -36.67 -13.29 4.24
C SER A 620 -35.91 -12.42 3.24
N GLN A 621 -35.83 -12.84 1.98
CA GLN A 621 -35.16 -12.05 0.95
C GLN A 621 -35.94 -10.76 0.68
N GLU A 622 -37.26 -10.87 0.63
CA GLU A 622 -38.20 -9.77 0.40
C GLU A 622 -38.05 -8.66 1.46
N ASN A 623 -37.72 -9.00 2.70
CA ASN A 623 -37.46 -8.00 3.73
C ASN A 623 -36.10 -7.30 3.55
N TYR A 624 -35.06 -8.04 3.19
CA TYR A 624 -33.72 -7.50 2.95
C TYR A 624 -33.61 -6.71 1.64
N ASP A 625 -34.48 -6.97 0.65
CA ASP A 625 -34.55 -6.22 -0.61
C ASP A 625 -35.11 -4.79 -0.42
N LYS A 626 -35.74 -4.51 0.73
CA LYS A 626 -36.22 -3.16 1.08
C LYS A 626 -35.10 -2.20 1.44
N ILE A 627 -33.92 -2.70 1.79
CA ILE A 627 -32.79 -1.92 2.27
C ILE A 627 -31.59 -2.10 1.34
N ASP A 628 -30.59 -1.24 1.47
CA ASP A 628 -29.38 -1.29 0.67
C ASP A 628 -28.19 -0.97 1.57
N LEU A 629 -27.51 -2.02 2.03
CA LEU A 629 -26.29 -1.91 2.83
C LEU A 629 -25.06 -1.73 1.95
N HIS A 630 -25.20 -1.85 0.63
CA HIS A 630 -24.11 -1.78 -0.34
C HIS A 630 -23.85 -0.31 -0.75
N ARG A 631 -23.51 0.53 0.22
CA ARG A 631 -23.13 1.93 0.02
C ARG A 631 -21.85 2.25 0.78
N PRO A 632 -20.82 2.84 0.14
CA PRO A 632 -19.51 3.04 0.77
C PRO A 632 -19.61 3.90 2.04
N TYR A 633 -20.63 4.76 2.09
CA TYR A 633 -20.99 5.54 3.26
C TYR A 633 -22.52 5.58 3.38
N ILE A 634 -23.03 5.53 4.62
CA ILE A 634 -24.45 5.74 4.93
C ILE A 634 -24.56 7.12 5.59
N ASP A 635 -24.15 8.17 4.87
CA ASP A 635 -23.94 9.53 5.42
C ASP A 635 -25.20 10.18 6.00
N TYR A 636 -26.36 9.70 5.58
CA TYR A 636 -27.64 10.16 6.12
C TYR A 636 -27.99 9.52 7.47
N VAL A 637 -27.21 8.56 7.98
CA VAL A 637 -27.39 7.93 9.28
C VAL A 637 -26.35 8.48 10.26
N VAL A 638 -26.84 9.35 11.16
CA VAL A 638 -26.06 9.87 12.29
C VAL A 638 -26.46 9.11 13.55
N LEU A 639 -25.49 8.55 14.27
CA LEU A 639 -25.69 7.83 15.53
C LEU A 639 -25.28 8.71 16.72
N ILE A 640 -25.71 8.33 17.93
CA ILE A 640 -25.29 8.99 19.17
C ILE A 640 -24.06 8.27 19.73
N SER A 641 -23.06 9.03 20.19
CA SER A 641 -21.91 8.47 20.92
C SER A 641 -22.34 7.87 22.26
N ASP A 642 -21.63 6.85 22.75
CA ASP A 642 -21.89 6.30 24.09
C ASP A 642 -21.29 7.19 25.21
N GLU A 643 -20.41 8.13 24.84
CA GLU A 643 -19.82 9.19 25.68
C GLU A 643 -20.56 10.52 25.49
#